data_AF-A0A1V8SJN9-F1
#
_entry.id   AF-A0A1V8SJN9-F1
#
_cell.length_a   1.000
_cell.length_b   1.000
_cell.length_c   1.000
_cell.angle_alpha   90.00
_cell.angle_beta   90.00
_cell.angle_gamma   90.00
#
_symmetry.space_group_name_H-M   'P 1'
#
loop_
_entity.id
_entity.type
_entity.pdbx_description
1 polymer ?
#
loop_
_entity_poly.entity_id
_entity_poly.type
_entity_poly.pdbx_seq_one_letter_code
_entity_poly.pdbx_strand_id
1 'polypeptide(L)'
;YTFLIPTALHFSANQLKDAFVATLPQPTDELAQDDEPSSVAELVARYIGFAARELEEGDDPGSYEEVLKIVLHEFERAFLRGNEVHAIAASLPGIVDKKLVTVRSYYAARSAVGRPIKAHESALLREAADDNACLYAVFGGQGNIEEYFDELREAYTTYPTLLEDFITSAAAHLQQLARDPKVAKLYPKGLDVMRWLNNKESQPDTDYLVSAPVSLPLIGMTQLAHYLVMCRVLGTHPGHVRERFSGTTGHSQGIVTAVAIAASRNFETFDKASRDALTILFWIGLRSQEAYPRTSLAPNVLQDSIDNGEGAPTPMLSIRDLPRKAVQQAIDTTNEHLPEGRHIGISLVNSARNFVVTGPPMSLYGLNLQLRKVKAATGLDQTRIPHTERKVRFVNRFLPITAPFHSQYLAEAIHQLEGDLKNITIPASELGIAVFDTNTGKDIREDKASNVVPALVRMICKDPVNWEEATIMPGATHILDFGPGGISGLGVLTNRNKDGTGVRVILAGAMDGSNTEVGYKPELFDRDGEHAVKYAVDWVKEHRPKLAKTSVGQTFVDTKMSRMLGLPPVMVAGMTPCTVPWDFVAATMNAGYEIELAGGGYYTDKSMSEAITKIEKAIPPGRGITINLIYVAPRAMAWQIPMIARLRASGVPIEGLTIGAGVPSIEVASEYIETLGIKHISFKPGSVEAIQATINVAKAHPDFPVIMQWTGGRGGGHHSFEDFHQPILSMYGRIRRCRNLVLIAGSGFGGAEDTYPYLNGTWAKKFGYPPMPFDGVLFGSRVMVSKECWTSPAAKAAIVAAPGVDDADWEKTYKGEAGGVITVRSEMGEPIHKLATRGILFWDEMDKEVFKLDKAKRIPVLKKKREYIIKKLNEDFQKPWFGRNKAGESVDLEDMTYGEVARRMVDLMYIKHQKRWIDPTLAKLTGDFLRRIEERFATANNNSLIQNYSELDEPFTIVQKVLSTYPEADVQLINAQDCQHFLLLCQRRGQKPTPFVPCLDDTFEFFFKKDSLWQSEDLEAVVDQDVGRVAILTGPVAVKYSTKVDEPIKEILDGVHHGHIEMLTKDLYGGDASKIPVVEYFGGKLIEASDDVSVEGLTVSEVENKV
;
A
#
# COMPACT_ATOMS: atom_id res chain seq x y z
N TYR A 1 -11.20 21.42 -40.59
CA TYR A 1 -12.28 22.23 -39.99
C TYR A 1 -12.81 23.17 -41.05
N THR A 2 -14.12 23.46 -41.07
CA THR A 2 -14.72 24.34 -42.08
C THR A 2 -15.00 25.70 -41.47
N PHE A 3 -14.45 26.76 -42.03
CA PHE A 3 -14.71 28.14 -41.61
C PHE A 3 -15.73 28.81 -42.55
N LEU A 4 -16.60 29.65 -41.97
CA LEU A 4 -17.48 30.53 -42.72
C LEU A 4 -16.83 31.92 -42.82
N ILE A 5 -16.09 32.14 -43.91
CA ILE A 5 -15.38 33.40 -44.15
C ILE A 5 -16.21 34.29 -45.10
N PRO A 6 -16.46 35.57 -44.75
CA PRO A 6 -17.11 36.53 -45.65
C PRO A 6 -16.37 36.66 -46.97
N THR A 7 -17.10 36.79 -48.08
CA THR A 7 -16.52 36.85 -49.43
C THR A 7 -15.44 37.92 -49.58
N ALA A 8 -15.59 39.06 -48.89
CA ALA A 8 -14.61 40.15 -48.89
C ALA A 8 -13.25 39.77 -48.29
N LEU A 9 -13.21 38.79 -47.38
CA LEU A 9 -12.01 38.32 -46.68
C LEU A 9 -11.48 36.98 -47.20
N HIS A 10 -12.17 36.38 -48.18
CA HIS A 10 -11.87 35.04 -48.68
C HIS A 10 -10.49 34.93 -49.34
N PHE A 11 -10.02 36.01 -49.99
CA PHE A 11 -8.68 36.05 -50.58
C PHE A 11 -7.60 36.01 -49.50
N SER A 12 -7.65 36.92 -48.52
CA SER A 12 -6.70 36.97 -47.40
C SER A 12 -6.72 35.68 -46.56
N ALA A 13 -7.91 35.10 -46.33
CA ALA A 13 -8.02 33.82 -45.62
C ALA A 13 -7.36 32.66 -46.39
N ASN A 14 -7.45 32.63 -47.73
CA ASN A 14 -6.75 31.60 -48.52
C ASN A 14 -5.24 31.80 -48.53
N GLN A 15 -4.75 33.03 -48.59
CA GLN A 15 -3.31 33.31 -48.46
C GLN A 15 -2.77 32.78 -47.12
N LEU A 16 -3.42 33.10 -46.00
CA LEU A 16 -3.05 32.60 -44.68
C LEU A 16 -3.13 31.06 -44.60
N LYS A 17 -4.17 30.46 -45.19
CA LYS A 17 -4.36 29.00 -45.20
C LYS A 17 -3.25 28.31 -45.98
N ASP A 18 -2.93 28.78 -47.19
CA ASP A 18 -1.91 28.16 -48.04
C ASP A 18 -0.51 28.31 -47.42
N ALA A 19 -0.20 29.47 -46.84
CA ALA A 19 1.04 29.70 -46.10
C ALA A 19 1.14 28.79 -44.86
N PHE A 20 0.07 28.68 -44.07
CA PHE A 20 0.03 27.80 -42.90
C PHE A 20 0.21 26.34 -43.29
N VAL A 21 -0.48 25.85 -44.32
CA VAL A 21 -0.36 24.46 -44.78
C VAL A 21 1.06 24.13 -45.20
N ALA A 22 1.79 25.08 -45.79
CA ALA A 22 3.20 24.90 -46.12
C ALA A 22 4.12 24.78 -44.90
N THR A 23 3.68 25.25 -43.71
CA THR A 23 4.42 25.08 -42.45
C THR A 23 4.17 23.73 -41.76
N LEU A 24 3.12 23.01 -42.16
CA LEU A 24 2.79 21.73 -41.55
C LEU A 24 3.67 20.62 -42.14
N PRO A 25 4.05 19.62 -41.33
CA PRO A 25 4.78 18.47 -41.84
C PRO A 25 3.89 17.58 -42.72
N GLN A 26 4.52 16.61 -43.39
CA GLN A 26 3.77 15.60 -44.15
C GLN A 26 2.93 14.73 -43.20
N PRO A 27 1.62 14.58 -43.45
CA PRO A 27 0.75 13.80 -42.56
C PRO A 27 1.20 12.36 -42.40
N THR A 28 1.07 11.82 -41.18
CA THR A 28 1.29 10.41 -40.88
C THR A 28 -0.01 9.70 -40.53
N ASP A 29 -0.08 8.40 -40.80
CA ASP A 29 -1.30 7.62 -40.54
C ASP A 29 -1.70 7.59 -39.05
N GLU A 30 -0.73 7.77 -38.15
CA GLU A 30 -0.92 7.71 -36.69
C GLU A 30 -0.95 9.10 -36.01
N LEU A 31 -0.79 10.21 -36.77
CA LEU A 31 -0.62 11.57 -36.24
C LEU A 31 0.53 11.67 -35.21
N ALA A 32 1.59 10.89 -35.44
CA ALA A 32 2.61 10.54 -34.45
C ALA A 32 3.79 11.51 -34.41
N GLN A 33 3.92 12.42 -35.38
CA GLN A 33 5.00 13.42 -35.35
C GLN A 33 4.71 14.49 -34.29
N ASP A 34 5.77 14.99 -33.63
CA ASP A 34 5.65 15.97 -32.54
C ASP A 34 5.08 17.32 -33.03
N ASP A 35 5.37 17.68 -34.28
CA ASP A 35 4.91 18.90 -34.95
C ASP A 35 3.64 18.70 -35.80
N GLU A 36 3.14 17.47 -35.91
CA GLU A 36 1.86 17.18 -36.57
C GLU A 36 0.67 17.38 -35.62
N PRO A 37 -0.40 18.10 -36.02
CA PRO A 37 -1.58 18.26 -35.17
C PRO A 37 -2.33 16.93 -34.96
N SER A 38 -2.54 16.54 -33.70
CA SER A 38 -3.22 15.28 -33.32
C SER A 38 -4.75 15.42 -33.21
N SER A 39 -5.30 16.63 -33.36
CA SER A 39 -6.74 16.86 -33.36
C SER A 39 -7.13 18.08 -34.20
N VAL A 40 -8.42 18.16 -34.55
CA VAL A 40 -8.96 19.33 -35.26
C VAL A 40 -8.87 20.60 -34.41
N ALA A 41 -9.07 20.49 -33.09
CA ALA A 41 -8.94 21.62 -32.18
C ALA A 41 -7.51 22.15 -32.15
N GLU A 42 -6.52 21.25 -32.07
CA GLU A 42 -5.10 21.62 -32.13
C GLU A 42 -4.74 22.24 -33.49
N LEU A 43 -5.22 21.68 -34.60
CA LEU A 43 -5.01 22.23 -35.94
C LEU A 43 -5.50 23.68 -36.04
N VAL A 44 -6.72 23.94 -35.54
CA VAL A 44 -7.29 25.29 -35.53
C VAL A 44 -6.50 26.20 -34.58
N ALA A 45 -6.09 25.70 -33.41
CA ALA A 45 -5.26 26.46 -32.49
C ALA A 45 -3.92 26.89 -33.12
N ARG A 46 -3.22 25.96 -33.80
CA ARG A 46 -2.00 26.27 -34.54
C ARG A 46 -2.25 27.27 -35.67
N TYR A 47 -3.37 27.17 -36.37
CA TYR A 47 -3.75 28.13 -37.42
C TYR A 47 -3.98 29.54 -36.87
N ILE A 48 -4.71 29.71 -35.76
CA ILE A 48 -4.91 31.03 -35.14
C ILE A 48 -3.59 31.61 -34.61
N GLY A 49 -2.69 30.77 -34.09
CA GLY A 49 -1.36 31.19 -33.65
C GLY A 49 -0.46 31.59 -34.82
N PHE A 50 -0.55 30.90 -35.95
CA PHE A 50 0.13 31.29 -37.19
C PHE A 50 -0.38 32.64 -37.70
N ALA A 51 -1.70 32.80 -37.83
CA ALA A 51 -2.31 34.05 -38.29
C ALA A 51 -2.01 35.24 -37.37
N ALA A 52 -1.86 35.00 -36.05
CA ALA A 52 -1.42 36.03 -35.10
C ALA A 52 -0.01 36.55 -35.40
N ARG A 53 0.93 35.65 -35.75
CA ARG A 53 2.30 36.03 -36.11
C ARG A 53 2.36 36.78 -37.43
N GLU A 54 1.64 36.31 -38.46
CA GLU A 54 1.55 37.00 -39.75
C GLU A 54 0.92 38.39 -39.64
N LEU A 55 0.03 38.60 -38.66
CA LEU A 55 -0.52 39.93 -38.38
C LEU A 55 0.54 40.89 -37.80
N GLU A 56 1.42 40.40 -36.95
CA GLU A 56 2.49 41.20 -36.33
C GLU A 56 3.65 41.48 -37.31
N GLU A 57 3.93 40.56 -38.23
CA GLU A 57 5.10 40.59 -39.13
C GLU A 57 4.78 40.96 -40.60
N GLY A 58 3.51 41.00 -41.00
CA GLY A 58 3.09 41.05 -42.41
C GLY A 58 2.83 42.44 -43.04
N ASP A 59 2.74 42.45 -44.38
CA ASP A 59 2.58 43.67 -45.21
C ASP A 59 1.13 44.17 -45.37
N ASP A 60 0.09 43.37 -45.05
CA ASP A 60 -1.34 43.75 -45.10
C ASP A 60 -2.09 43.42 -43.78
N PRO A 61 -1.80 44.15 -42.69
CA PRO A 61 -2.30 43.82 -41.35
C PRO A 61 -3.83 43.96 -41.22
N GLY A 62 -4.45 44.87 -41.98
CA GLY A 62 -5.89 45.14 -41.83
C GLY A 62 -6.79 43.98 -42.24
N SER A 63 -6.46 43.27 -43.32
CA SER A 63 -7.29 42.16 -43.79
C SER A 63 -7.07 40.86 -42.99
N TYR A 64 -5.84 40.63 -42.50
CA TYR A 64 -5.51 39.50 -41.62
C TYR A 64 -6.12 39.64 -40.23
N GLU A 65 -6.22 40.85 -39.69
CA GLU A 65 -6.86 41.10 -38.39
C GLU A 65 -8.33 40.65 -38.39
N GLU A 66 -9.09 41.00 -39.43
CA GLU A 66 -10.50 40.62 -39.55
C GLU A 66 -10.68 39.11 -39.76
N VAL A 67 -9.79 38.46 -40.50
CA VAL A 67 -9.79 36.99 -40.61
C VAL A 67 -9.52 36.37 -39.23
N LEU A 68 -8.52 36.84 -38.51
CA LEU A 68 -8.14 36.33 -37.19
C LEU A 68 -9.28 36.47 -36.17
N LYS A 69 -9.99 37.61 -36.15
CA LYS A 69 -11.18 37.82 -35.31
C LYS A 69 -12.24 36.75 -35.55
N ILE A 70 -12.52 36.43 -36.81
CA ILE A 70 -13.53 35.43 -37.19
C ILE A 70 -13.10 34.03 -36.75
N VAL A 71 -11.87 33.62 -37.05
CA VAL A 71 -11.41 32.26 -36.73
C VAL A 71 -11.19 32.06 -35.23
N LEU A 72 -10.78 33.10 -34.50
CA LEU A 72 -10.72 33.08 -33.03
C LEU A 72 -12.11 32.95 -32.42
N HIS A 73 -13.11 33.69 -32.93
CA HIS A 73 -14.49 33.56 -32.48
C HIS A 73 -15.04 32.15 -32.72
N GLU A 74 -14.76 31.59 -33.91
CA GLU A 74 -15.12 30.21 -34.24
C GLU A 74 -14.44 29.20 -33.32
N PHE A 75 -13.16 29.41 -32.98
CA PHE A 75 -12.45 28.55 -32.05
C PHE A 75 -13.09 28.57 -30.66
N GLU A 76 -13.42 29.76 -30.15
CA GLU A 76 -14.09 29.92 -28.86
C GLU A 76 -15.49 29.28 -28.85
N ARG A 77 -16.25 29.45 -29.93
CA ARG A 77 -17.61 28.90 -30.05
C ARG A 77 -17.60 27.38 -30.14
N ALA A 78 -16.77 26.82 -31.02
CA ALA A 78 -16.82 25.39 -31.35
C ALA A 78 -16.10 24.52 -30.32
N PHE A 79 -14.94 24.97 -29.85
CA PHE A 79 -14.05 24.17 -28.99
C PHE A 79 -14.08 24.60 -27.53
N LEU A 80 -13.97 25.90 -27.22
CA LEU A 80 -13.95 26.34 -25.81
C LEU A 80 -15.32 26.25 -25.16
N ARG A 81 -16.39 26.59 -25.89
CA ARG A 81 -17.79 26.54 -25.40
C ARG A 81 -17.99 27.26 -24.07
N GLY A 82 -17.27 28.37 -23.88
CA GLY A 82 -17.30 29.13 -22.65
C GLY A 82 -16.38 28.62 -21.53
N ASN A 83 -15.64 27.52 -21.72
CA ASN A 83 -14.57 27.10 -20.82
C ASN A 83 -13.24 27.81 -21.14
N GLU A 84 -12.19 27.51 -20.38
CA GLU A 84 -10.86 28.09 -20.52
C GLU A 84 -9.94 27.16 -21.37
N VAL A 85 -8.97 27.74 -22.10
CA VAL A 85 -8.17 26.99 -23.09
C VAL A 85 -7.33 25.87 -22.46
N HIS A 86 -6.90 25.98 -21.21
CA HIS A 86 -6.17 24.94 -20.49
C HIS A 86 -7.04 23.71 -20.26
N ALA A 87 -8.32 23.90 -19.88
CA ALA A 87 -9.25 22.79 -19.71
C ALA A 87 -9.47 22.03 -21.03
N ILE A 88 -9.59 22.76 -22.15
CA ILE A 88 -9.68 22.16 -23.48
C ILE A 88 -8.39 21.43 -23.85
N ALA A 89 -7.24 22.10 -23.72
CA ALA A 89 -5.93 21.54 -24.06
C ALA A 89 -5.61 20.29 -23.24
N ALA A 90 -6.05 20.22 -21.98
CA ALA A 90 -5.90 19.03 -21.14
C ALA A 90 -6.59 17.79 -21.73
N SER A 91 -7.77 17.99 -22.35
CA SER A 91 -8.57 16.93 -22.99
C SER A 91 -8.07 16.52 -24.38
N LEU A 92 -7.17 17.29 -25.00
CA LEU A 92 -6.65 16.97 -26.32
C LEU A 92 -5.66 15.80 -26.25
N PRO A 93 -5.65 14.92 -27.26
CA PRO A 93 -4.66 13.86 -27.37
C PRO A 93 -3.26 14.44 -27.65
N GLY A 94 -2.22 13.67 -27.32
CA GLY A 94 -0.84 13.99 -27.64
C GLY A 94 0.01 14.38 -26.42
N ILE A 95 1.28 14.69 -26.70
CA ILE A 95 2.28 15.07 -25.72
C ILE A 95 2.01 16.47 -25.13
N VAL A 96 2.62 16.76 -23.98
CA VAL A 96 2.47 18.03 -23.25
C VAL A 96 2.77 19.24 -24.13
N ASP A 97 3.80 19.17 -24.98
CA ASP A 97 4.19 20.26 -25.88
C ASP A 97 3.06 20.66 -26.83
N LYS A 98 2.28 19.71 -27.36
CA LYS A 98 1.12 20.00 -28.22
C LYS A 98 0.02 20.74 -27.45
N LYS A 99 -0.18 20.38 -26.19
CA LYS A 99 -1.14 21.06 -25.29
C LYS A 99 -0.70 22.50 -25.02
N LEU A 100 0.59 22.71 -24.74
CA LEU A 100 1.17 24.04 -24.53
C LEU A 100 1.09 24.91 -25.80
N VAL A 101 1.34 24.34 -26.99
CA VAL A 101 1.18 25.04 -28.27
C VAL A 101 -0.25 25.53 -28.46
N THR A 102 -1.26 24.73 -28.07
CA THR A 102 -2.67 25.12 -28.13
C THR A 102 -2.94 26.34 -27.25
N VAL A 103 -2.49 26.30 -26.00
CA VAL A 103 -2.64 27.40 -25.04
C VAL A 103 -1.94 28.67 -25.54
N ARG A 104 -0.67 28.56 -25.95
CA ARG A 104 0.14 29.66 -26.48
C ARG A 104 -0.53 30.33 -27.67
N SER A 105 -0.99 29.53 -28.62
CA SER A 105 -1.58 30.04 -29.86
C SER A 105 -2.88 30.81 -29.62
N TYR A 106 -3.69 30.36 -28.66
CA TYR A 106 -4.89 31.06 -28.25
C TYR A 106 -4.59 32.44 -27.65
N TYR A 107 -3.64 32.52 -26.70
CA TYR A 107 -3.28 33.79 -26.06
C TYR A 107 -2.57 34.76 -27.01
N ALA A 108 -1.74 34.25 -27.93
CA ALA A 108 -1.16 35.05 -29.01
C ALA A 108 -2.26 35.65 -29.90
N ALA A 109 -3.20 34.83 -30.37
CA ALA A 109 -4.32 35.28 -31.21
C ALA A 109 -5.19 36.33 -30.53
N ARG A 110 -5.50 36.17 -29.24
CA ARG A 110 -6.27 37.17 -28.48
C ARG A 110 -5.55 38.52 -28.37
N SER A 111 -4.25 38.49 -28.10
CA SER A 111 -3.43 39.69 -27.98
C SER A 111 -3.35 40.43 -29.32
N ALA A 112 -3.07 39.69 -30.39
CA ALA A 112 -2.92 40.21 -31.75
C ALA A 112 -4.16 40.98 -32.25
N VAL A 113 -5.38 40.55 -31.88
CA VAL A 113 -6.63 41.26 -32.23
C VAL A 113 -7.11 42.25 -31.16
N GLY A 114 -6.27 42.58 -30.17
CA GLY A 114 -6.61 43.54 -29.11
C GLY A 114 -7.78 43.11 -28.22
N ARG A 115 -7.99 41.80 -28.01
CA ARG A 115 -9.12 41.26 -27.22
C ARG A 115 -8.69 40.85 -25.81
N PRO A 116 -8.81 41.75 -24.81
CA PRO A 116 -8.33 41.50 -23.46
C PRO A 116 -9.06 40.33 -22.80
N ILE A 117 -8.40 39.69 -21.84
CA ILE A 117 -9.00 38.64 -21.00
C ILE A 117 -10.06 39.30 -20.11
N LYS A 118 -11.28 38.75 -20.15
CA LYS A 118 -12.37 39.21 -19.29
C LYS A 118 -12.28 38.50 -17.95
N ALA A 119 -12.53 39.23 -16.87
CA ALA A 119 -12.63 38.67 -15.52
C ALA A 119 -13.65 37.52 -15.50
N HIS A 120 -13.23 36.38 -14.96
CA HIS A 120 -14.08 35.23 -14.72
C HIS A 120 -13.53 34.40 -13.56
N GLU A 121 -14.40 33.63 -12.92
CA GLU A 121 -13.99 32.66 -11.90
C GLU A 121 -13.96 31.26 -12.49
N SER A 122 -12.99 30.46 -12.03
CA SER A 122 -12.98 29.02 -12.24
C SER A 122 -13.94 28.34 -11.27
N ALA A 123 -14.29 27.08 -11.53
CA ALA A 123 -15.08 26.28 -10.61
C ALA A 123 -14.42 26.19 -9.23
N LEU A 124 -13.10 26.01 -9.17
CA LEU A 124 -12.36 25.95 -7.91
C LEU A 124 -12.48 27.23 -7.07
N LEU A 125 -12.36 28.40 -7.69
CA LEU A 125 -12.49 29.67 -6.96
C LEU A 125 -13.94 29.98 -6.54
N ARG A 126 -14.93 29.47 -7.27
CA ARG A 126 -16.34 29.54 -6.85
C ARG A 126 -16.59 28.67 -5.62
N GLU A 127 -16.14 27.41 -5.63
CA GLU A 127 -16.23 26.54 -4.45
C GLU A 127 -15.51 27.15 -3.23
N ALA A 128 -14.41 27.88 -3.45
CA ALA A 128 -13.73 28.60 -2.38
C ALA A 128 -14.47 29.85 -1.91
N ALA A 129 -15.19 30.53 -2.81
CA ALA A 129 -16.05 31.66 -2.46
C ALA A 129 -17.28 31.22 -1.65
N ASP A 130 -17.79 30.03 -1.94
CA ASP A 130 -18.96 29.43 -1.31
C ASP A 130 -18.61 28.60 -0.06
N ASP A 131 -17.36 28.68 0.42
CA ASP A 131 -16.81 27.95 1.59
C ASP A 131 -16.85 26.40 1.47
N ASN A 132 -17.10 25.87 0.27
CA ASN A 132 -17.03 24.43 -0.02
C ASN A 132 -15.58 23.94 -0.22
N ALA A 133 -14.66 24.82 -0.60
CA ALA A 133 -13.24 24.52 -0.78
C ALA A 133 -12.33 25.49 0.00
N CYS A 134 -11.59 24.97 0.97
CA CYS A 134 -10.54 25.71 1.67
C CYS A 134 -9.20 25.57 0.92
N LEU A 135 -8.68 26.66 0.36
CA LEU A 135 -7.48 26.68 -0.48
C LEU A 135 -6.25 27.17 0.30
N TYR A 136 -5.11 26.52 0.09
CA TYR A 136 -3.80 26.98 0.55
C TYR A 136 -2.80 27.07 -0.61
N ALA A 137 -1.87 28.02 -0.54
CA ALA A 137 -0.76 28.13 -1.49
C ALA A 137 0.54 27.62 -0.85
N VAL A 138 1.33 26.89 -1.63
CA VAL A 138 2.69 26.49 -1.24
C VAL A 138 3.69 26.84 -2.34
N PHE A 139 4.89 27.20 -1.91
CA PHE A 139 5.98 27.58 -2.79
C PHE A 139 7.18 26.67 -2.53
N GLY A 140 7.63 25.96 -3.55
CA GLY A 140 8.82 25.12 -3.53
C GLY A 140 10.13 25.88 -3.29
N GLY A 141 11.24 25.15 -3.25
CA GLY A 141 12.58 25.72 -3.19
C GLY A 141 13.54 24.92 -4.06
N GLN A 142 14.84 25.10 -3.84
CA GLN A 142 15.82 24.18 -4.42
C GLN A 142 15.59 22.75 -3.91
N GLY A 143 15.79 21.78 -4.79
CA GLY A 143 15.50 20.37 -4.51
C GLY A 143 16.21 19.45 -5.48
N ASN A 144 15.53 18.40 -5.96
CA ASN A 144 16.12 17.43 -6.89
C ASN A 144 16.16 17.90 -8.36
N ILE A 145 15.70 19.10 -8.68
CA ILE A 145 15.57 19.59 -10.06
C ILE A 145 16.74 20.52 -10.39
N GLU A 146 17.53 20.13 -11.38
CA GLU A 146 18.60 20.95 -11.96
C GLU A 146 18.08 21.82 -13.11
N GLU A 147 16.99 21.41 -13.75
CA GLU A 147 16.36 22.00 -14.95
C GLU A 147 15.30 23.07 -14.60
N TYR A 148 15.39 23.72 -13.44
CA TYR A 148 14.38 24.69 -12.99
C TYR A 148 14.19 25.88 -13.97
N PHE A 149 15.23 26.20 -14.76
CA PHE A 149 15.19 27.28 -15.73
C PHE A 149 14.35 26.92 -16.97
N ASP A 150 14.21 25.65 -17.29
CA ASP A 150 13.38 25.20 -18.40
C ASP A 150 11.89 25.44 -18.11
N GLU A 151 11.48 25.37 -16.84
CA GLU A 151 10.12 25.73 -16.41
C GLU A 151 9.85 27.25 -16.55
N LEU A 152 10.84 28.09 -16.26
CA LEU A 152 10.75 29.53 -16.54
C LEU A 152 10.61 29.79 -18.04
N ARG A 153 11.40 29.08 -18.85
CA ARG A 153 11.36 29.16 -20.31
C ARG A 153 10.02 28.69 -20.86
N GLU A 154 9.46 27.60 -20.35
CA GLU A 154 8.15 27.09 -20.72
C GLU A 154 7.06 28.14 -20.41
N ALA A 155 7.08 28.71 -19.21
CA ALA A 155 6.15 29.76 -18.82
C ALA A 155 6.26 30.99 -19.74
N TYR A 156 7.48 31.48 -19.98
CA TYR A 156 7.72 32.63 -20.87
C TYR A 156 7.30 32.35 -22.31
N THR A 157 7.59 31.15 -22.83
CA THR A 157 7.27 30.74 -24.20
C THR A 157 5.76 30.54 -24.39
N THR A 158 5.06 30.05 -23.36
CA THR A 158 3.63 29.74 -23.43
C THR A 158 2.77 30.97 -23.21
N TYR A 159 3.20 31.89 -22.33
CA TYR A 159 2.44 33.08 -21.94
C TYR A 159 3.20 34.39 -22.20
N PRO A 160 3.79 34.63 -23.39
CA PRO A 160 4.60 35.82 -23.63
C PRO A 160 3.79 37.10 -23.38
N THR A 161 2.58 37.17 -23.93
CA THR A 161 1.67 38.31 -23.78
C THR A 161 1.19 38.55 -22.35
N LEU A 162 1.32 37.55 -21.46
CA LEU A 162 0.94 37.66 -20.05
C LEU A 162 2.13 37.78 -19.11
N LEU A 163 3.38 37.66 -19.58
CA LEU A 163 4.55 37.63 -18.70
C LEU A 163 5.69 38.54 -19.15
N GLU A 164 5.74 38.95 -20.42
CA GLU A 164 6.88 39.67 -20.98
C GLU A 164 7.24 40.94 -20.20
N ASP A 165 6.25 41.75 -19.81
CA ASP A 165 6.44 42.97 -19.03
C ASP A 165 7.07 42.68 -17.65
N PHE A 166 6.54 41.68 -16.95
CA PHE A 166 7.02 41.26 -15.64
C PHE A 166 8.42 40.67 -15.72
N ILE A 167 8.64 39.71 -16.63
CA ILE A 167 9.92 39.00 -16.77
C ILE A 167 11.01 39.97 -17.22
N THR A 168 10.73 40.89 -18.16
CA THR A 168 11.68 41.91 -18.59
C THR A 168 12.06 42.83 -17.44
N SER A 169 11.09 43.31 -16.66
CA SER A 169 11.34 44.17 -15.49
C SER A 169 12.15 43.46 -14.41
N ALA A 170 11.75 42.22 -14.07
CA ALA A 170 12.42 41.41 -13.07
C ALA A 170 13.84 41.02 -13.48
N ALA A 171 14.05 40.67 -14.77
CA ALA A 171 15.36 40.38 -15.32
C ALA A 171 16.28 41.62 -15.31
N ALA A 172 15.77 42.79 -15.70
CA ALA A 172 16.52 44.04 -15.66
C ALA A 172 16.94 44.40 -14.21
N HIS A 173 16.03 44.21 -13.25
CA HIS A 173 16.30 44.40 -11.82
C HIS A 173 17.42 43.49 -11.31
N LEU A 174 17.34 42.18 -11.59
CA LEU A 174 18.39 41.23 -11.22
C LEU A 174 19.72 41.52 -11.91
N GLN A 175 19.68 41.91 -13.18
CA GLN A 175 20.88 42.29 -13.93
C GLN A 175 21.53 43.55 -13.34
N GLN A 176 20.74 44.52 -12.87
CA GLN A 176 21.25 45.70 -12.18
C GLN A 176 21.94 45.33 -10.86
N LEU A 177 21.33 44.45 -10.06
CA LEU A 177 21.92 43.95 -8.82
C LEU A 177 23.24 43.20 -9.08
N ALA A 178 23.27 42.32 -10.09
CA ALA A 178 24.46 41.55 -10.47
C ALA A 178 25.61 42.42 -11.03
N ARG A 179 25.30 43.63 -11.53
CA ARG A 179 26.30 44.60 -12.03
C ARG A 179 26.89 45.49 -10.94
N ASP A 180 26.43 45.42 -9.69
CA ASP A 180 27.05 46.17 -8.59
C ASP A 180 28.54 45.76 -8.50
N PRO A 181 29.49 46.72 -8.60
CA PRO A 181 30.93 46.43 -8.57
C PRO A 181 31.40 45.62 -7.34
N LYS A 182 30.64 45.66 -6.23
CA LYS A 182 30.91 44.90 -5.01
C LYS A 182 30.74 43.39 -5.21
N VAL A 183 29.80 42.98 -6.07
CA VAL A 183 29.39 41.57 -6.23
C VAL A 183 29.56 41.02 -7.64
N ALA A 184 29.83 41.88 -8.63
CA ALA A 184 29.90 41.49 -10.05
C ALA A 184 30.87 40.33 -10.34
N LYS A 185 31.94 40.19 -9.53
CA LYS A 185 32.91 39.08 -9.66
C LYS A 185 32.32 37.71 -9.39
N LEU A 186 31.19 37.63 -8.67
CA LEU A 186 30.49 36.39 -8.33
C LEU A 186 29.55 35.91 -9.45
N TYR A 187 29.37 36.70 -10.51
CA TYR A 187 28.57 36.36 -11.69
C TYR A 187 29.43 36.33 -12.97
N PRO A 188 30.41 35.40 -13.07
CA PRO A 188 31.33 35.35 -14.21
C PRO A 188 30.64 35.11 -15.57
N LYS A 189 29.45 34.51 -15.58
CA LYS A 189 28.63 34.32 -16.80
C LYS A 189 27.47 35.31 -16.90
N GLY A 190 27.44 36.31 -16.02
CA GLY A 190 26.38 37.31 -15.90
C GLY A 190 25.08 36.74 -15.32
N LEU A 191 24.07 37.61 -15.28
CA LEU A 191 22.68 37.29 -14.91
C LEU A 191 21.75 37.97 -15.92
N ASP A 192 21.92 37.63 -17.21
CA ASP A 192 21.16 38.20 -18.32
C ASP A 192 20.04 37.23 -18.75
N VAL A 193 18.98 37.21 -17.93
CA VAL A 193 17.88 36.24 -18.06
C VAL A 193 17.17 36.36 -19.41
N MET A 194 16.95 37.58 -19.90
CA MET A 194 16.28 37.81 -21.18
C MET A 194 17.10 37.25 -22.34
N ARG A 195 18.42 37.42 -22.31
CA ARG A 195 19.29 36.82 -23.32
C ARG A 195 19.18 35.29 -23.30
N TRP A 196 19.18 34.68 -22.11
CA TRP A 196 19.06 33.23 -21.97
C TRP A 196 17.69 32.70 -22.43
N LEU A 197 16.60 33.42 -22.15
CA LEU A 197 15.25 33.09 -22.60
C LEU A 197 15.10 33.18 -24.12
N ASN A 198 15.62 34.25 -24.73
CA ASN A 198 15.49 34.48 -26.18
C ASN A 198 16.47 33.66 -27.01
N ASN A 199 17.63 33.29 -26.47
CA ASN A 199 18.64 32.48 -27.15
C ASN A 199 19.13 31.34 -26.25
N LYS A 200 18.66 30.11 -26.55
CA LYS A 200 19.02 28.90 -25.82
C LYS A 200 20.53 28.61 -25.81
N GLU A 201 21.26 28.96 -26.88
CA GLU A 201 22.72 28.77 -26.95
C GLU A 201 23.50 29.68 -26.01
N SER A 202 22.88 30.77 -25.54
CA SER A 202 23.49 31.70 -24.59
C SER A 202 23.27 31.31 -23.12
N GLN A 203 22.44 30.28 -22.87
CA GLN A 203 22.16 29.77 -21.54
C GLN A 203 23.45 29.21 -20.92
N PRO A 204 23.81 29.61 -19.68
CA PRO A 204 24.92 28.99 -18.95
C PRO A 204 24.67 27.49 -18.73
N ASP A 205 25.75 26.75 -18.49
CA ASP A 205 25.66 25.35 -18.07
C ASP A 205 24.91 25.20 -16.74
N THR A 206 24.42 23.99 -16.53
CA THR A 206 23.66 23.59 -15.35
C THR A 206 24.41 23.90 -14.05
N ASP A 207 25.73 23.67 -13.97
CA ASP A 207 26.50 23.93 -12.74
C ASP A 207 26.47 25.40 -12.31
N TYR A 208 26.45 26.32 -13.28
CA TYR A 208 26.26 27.75 -13.02
C TYR A 208 24.82 28.06 -12.62
N LEU A 209 23.84 27.53 -13.35
CA LEU A 209 22.43 27.78 -13.07
C LEU A 209 22.02 27.29 -11.68
N VAL A 210 22.48 26.11 -11.24
CA VAL A 210 22.13 25.56 -9.92
C VAL A 210 22.84 26.28 -8.76
N SER A 211 23.82 27.13 -9.03
CA SER A 211 24.48 27.90 -7.97
C SER A 211 23.48 28.78 -7.22
N ALA A 212 23.58 28.82 -5.90
CA ALA A 212 22.66 29.58 -5.04
C ALA A 212 22.49 31.06 -5.45
N PRO A 213 23.53 31.81 -5.85
CA PRO A 213 23.37 33.20 -6.29
C PRO A 213 22.48 33.37 -7.53
N VAL A 214 22.43 32.35 -8.40
CA VAL A 214 21.64 32.37 -9.65
C VAL A 214 20.27 31.71 -9.43
N SER A 215 20.24 30.52 -8.85
CA SER A 215 19.01 29.73 -8.69
C SER A 215 18.01 30.32 -7.70
N LEU A 216 18.42 30.90 -6.56
CA LEU A 216 17.48 31.48 -5.60
C LEU A 216 16.56 32.53 -6.25
N PRO A 217 17.10 33.61 -6.83
CA PRO A 217 16.25 34.65 -7.44
C PRO A 217 15.49 34.14 -8.68
N LEU A 218 16.07 33.25 -9.49
CA LEU A 218 15.38 32.76 -10.69
C LEU A 218 14.25 31.79 -10.38
N ILE A 219 14.40 30.93 -9.37
CA ILE A 219 13.28 30.12 -8.86
C ILE A 219 12.17 31.03 -8.32
N GLY A 220 12.54 32.09 -7.57
CA GLY A 220 11.57 33.08 -7.11
C GLY A 220 10.83 33.76 -8.25
N MET A 221 11.53 34.09 -9.35
CA MET A 221 10.94 34.64 -10.56
C MET A 221 9.95 33.66 -11.20
N THR A 222 10.29 32.38 -11.32
CA THR A 222 9.39 31.33 -11.85
C THR A 222 8.12 31.19 -11.02
N GLN A 223 8.24 31.18 -9.70
CA GLN A 223 7.12 31.09 -8.77
C GLN A 223 6.15 32.27 -8.91
N LEU A 224 6.69 33.48 -8.94
CA LEU A 224 5.93 34.72 -9.13
C LEU A 224 5.27 34.74 -10.52
N ALA A 225 5.96 34.25 -11.55
CA ALA A 225 5.41 34.15 -12.89
C ALA A 225 4.20 33.20 -12.93
N HIS A 226 4.25 32.02 -12.30
CA HIS A 226 3.11 31.11 -12.26
C HIS A 226 1.91 31.70 -11.51
N TYR A 227 2.14 32.38 -10.39
CA TYR A 227 1.08 33.08 -9.68
C TYR A 227 0.46 34.20 -10.53
N LEU A 228 1.30 34.96 -11.25
CA LEU A 228 0.85 36.02 -12.14
C LEU A 228 0.06 35.48 -13.34
N VAL A 229 0.48 34.34 -13.92
CA VAL A 229 -0.28 33.63 -14.96
C VAL A 229 -1.68 33.32 -14.44
N MET A 230 -1.80 32.78 -13.22
CA MET A 230 -3.12 32.48 -12.64
C MET A 230 -4.00 33.73 -12.58
N CYS A 231 -3.47 34.85 -12.07
CA CYS A 231 -4.21 36.10 -11.98
C CYS A 231 -4.66 36.62 -13.35
N ARG A 232 -3.74 36.65 -14.32
CA ARG A 232 -3.99 37.22 -15.66
C ARG A 232 -4.90 36.34 -16.51
N VAL A 233 -4.78 35.02 -16.42
CA VAL A 233 -5.67 34.05 -17.09
C VAL A 233 -7.11 34.20 -16.59
N LEU A 234 -7.30 34.36 -15.28
CA LEU A 234 -8.63 34.61 -14.69
C LEU A 234 -9.15 36.04 -14.94
N GLY A 235 -8.34 36.90 -15.57
CA GLY A 235 -8.69 38.30 -15.85
C GLY A 235 -8.88 39.14 -14.59
N THR A 236 -8.17 38.82 -13.50
CA THR A 236 -8.29 39.45 -12.19
C THR A 236 -6.93 39.94 -11.66
N HIS A 237 -6.89 40.50 -10.45
CA HIS A 237 -5.68 41.01 -9.81
C HIS A 237 -5.20 40.12 -8.64
N PRO A 238 -3.90 40.22 -8.27
CA PRO A 238 -3.30 39.44 -7.18
C PRO A 238 -4.07 39.44 -5.85
N GLY A 239 -4.59 40.59 -5.43
CA GLY A 239 -5.35 40.68 -4.17
C GLY A 239 -6.61 39.84 -4.14
N HIS A 240 -7.35 39.77 -5.25
CA HIS A 240 -8.57 38.97 -5.35
C HIS A 240 -8.25 37.47 -5.27
N VAL A 241 -7.23 37.01 -6.01
CA VAL A 241 -6.79 35.60 -5.95
C VAL A 241 -6.28 35.26 -4.55
N ARG A 242 -5.48 36.15 -3.94
CA ARG A 242 -4.99 36.01 -2.56
C ARG A 242 -6.15 35.85 -1.56
N GLU A 243 -7.22 36.63 -1.69
CA GLU A 243 -8.39 36.57 -0.80
C GLU A 243 -9.15 35.24 -0.86
N ARG A 244 -8.96 34.43 -1.92
CA ARG A 244 -9.50 33.07 -2.01
C ARG A 244 -8.66 32.02 -1.26
N PHE A 245 -7.48 32.38 -0.75
CA PHE A 245 -6.64 31.50 0.04
C PHE A 245 -6.84 31.73 1.54
N SER A 246 -6.89 30.64 2.31
CA SER A 246 -6.92 30.67 3.77
C SER A 246 -5.54 30.87 4.40
N GLY A 247 -4.47 30.60 3.64
CA GLY A 247 -3.10 30.86 4.05
C GLY A 247 -2.08 30.37 3.02
N THR A 248 -0.81 30.67 3.29
CA THR A 248 0.31 30.29 2.43
C THR A 248 1.55 29.94 3.25
N THR A 249 2.44 29.13 2.69
CA THR A 249 3.78 28.92 3.24
C THR A 249 4.75 28.57 2.10
N GLY A 250 6.02 28.38 2.41
CA GLY A 250 7.00 27.95 1.42
C GLY A 250 8.11 27.11 2.02
N HIS A 251 8.59 26.16 1.23
CA HIS A 251 9.68 25.28 1.63
C HIS A 251 11.01 25.99 1.40
N SER A 252 11.79 26.13 2.47
CA SER A 252 13.06 26.87 2.44
C SER A 252 12.88 28.27 1.82
N GLN A 253 13.54 28.59 0.72
CA GLN A 253 13.47 29.88 0.03
C GLN A 253 12.06 30.29 -0.44
N GLY A 254 11.15 29.32 -0.64
CA GLY A 254 9.79 29.60 -1.10
C GLY A 254 8.99 30.47 -0.12
N ILE A 255 9.42 30.57 1.14
CA ILE A 255 8.77 31.43 2.13
C ILE A 255 8.82 32.92 1.73
N VAL A 256 9.83 33.33 0.95
CA VAL A 256 9.98 34.71 0.49
C VAL A 256 8.90 35.07 -0.53
N THR A 257 8.65 34.18 -1.49
CA THR A 257 7.57 34.38 -2.48
C THR A 257 6.21 34.27 -1.83
N ALA A 258 6.00 33.33 -0.89
CA ALA A 258 4.78 33.24 -0.09
C ALA A 258 4.43 34.57 0.60
N VAL A 259 5.40 35.24 1.23
CA VAL A 259 5.23 36.58 1.82
C VAL A 259 4.91 37.63 0.77
N ALA A 260 5.58 37.61 -0.38
CA ALA A 260 5.33 38.55 -1.46
C ALA A 260 3.88 38.48 -1.96
N ILE A 261 3.33 37.26 -2.09
CA ILE A 261 1.95 37.08 -2.52
C ILE A 261 0.97 37.54 -1.44
N ALA A 262 1.24 37.21 -0.18
CA ALA A 262 0.41 37.64 0.94
C ALA A 262 0.35 39.18 1.07
N ALA A 263 1.44 39.87 0.75
CA ALA A 263 1.52 41.34 0.74
C ALA A 263 0.87 42.00 -0.50
N SER A 264 0.57 41.23 -1.55
CA SER A 264 0.08 41.76 -2.83
C SER A 264 -1.42 42.01 -2.82
N ARG A 265 -1.85 43.26 -3.05
CA ARG A 265 -3.27 43.68 -3.11
C ARG A 265 -3.75 43.95 -4.54
N ASN A 266 -2.84 44.35 -5.41
CA ASN A 266 -3.09 44.74 -6.80
C ASN A 266 -1.78 44.58 -7.59
N PHE A 267 -1.78 44.94 -8.88
CA PHE A 267 -0.59 44.79 -9.72
C PHE A 267 0.57 45.69 -9.27
N GLU A 268 0.29 46.90 -8.77
CA GLU A 268 1.33 47.83 -8.33
C GLU A 268 2.05 47.31 -7.08
N THR A 269 1.29 46.83 -6.09
CA THR A 269 1.86 46.25 -4.87
C THR A 269 2.52 44.90 -5.14
N PHE A 270 2.01 44.12 -6.11
CA PHE A 270 2.64 42.89 -6.56
C PHE A 270 3.99 43.12 -7.23
N ASP A 271 4.09 44.11 -8.11
CA ASP A 271 5.36 44.49 -8.74
C ASP A 271 6.41 44.91 -7.70
N LYS A 272 6.02 45.75 -6.73
CA LYS A 272 6.90 46.09 -5.60
C LYS A 272 7.31 44.85 -4.79
N ALA A 273 6.35 44.04 -4.36
CA ALA A 273 6.60 42.86 -3.54
C ALA A 273 7.48 41.84 -4.26
N SER A 274 7.32 41.71 -5.59
CA SER A 274 8.14 40.86 -6.45
C SER A 274 9.59 41.35 -6.50
N ARG A 275 9.83 42.65 -6.70
CA ARG A 275 11.21 43.20 -6.68
C ARG A 275 11.86 43.05 -5.32
N ASP A 276 11.12 43.28 -4.25
CA ASP A 276 11.61 43.08 -2.88
C ASP A 276 11.98 41.60 -2.65
N ALA A 277 11.10 40.67 -3.03
CA ALA A 277 11.35 39.23 -2.94
C ALA A 277 12.57 38.77 -3.74
N LEU A 278 12.70 39.21 -4.98
CA LEU A 278 13.85 38.91 -5.84
C LEU A 278 15.14 39.48 -5.27
N THR A 279 15.10 40.67 -4.66
CA THR A 279 16.25 41.29 -3.99
C THR A 279 16.67 40.49 -2.75
N ILE A 280 15.70 40.07 -1.93
CA ILE A 280 15.95 39.21 -0.76
C ILE A 280 16.60 37.90 -1.20
N LEU A 281 16.03 37.22 -2.19
CA LEU A 281 16.55 35.94 -2.70
C LEU A 281 17.94 36.09 -3.34
N PHE A 282 18.17 37.17 -4.11
CA PHE A 282 19.47 37.50 -4.69
C PHE A 282 20.55 37.60 -3.60
N TRP A 283 20.31 38.41 -2.57
CA TRP A 283 21.29 38.62 -1.51
C TRP A 283 21.48 37.36 -0.65
N ILE A 284 20.41 36.63 -0.32
CA ILE A 284 20.53 35.36 0.43
C ILE A 284 21.40 34.37 -0.34
N GLY A 285 21.14 34.18 -1.64
CA GLY A 285 21.91 33.24 -2.47
C GLY A 285 23.38 33.64 -2.56
N LEU A 286 23.63 34.93 -2.77
CA LEU A 286 24.97 35.50 -2.86
C LEU A 286 25.76 35.35 -1.56
N ARG A 287 25.24 35.86 -0.44
CA ARG A 287 25.92 35.84 0.86
C ARG A 287 26.10 34.44 1.41
N SER A 288 25.14 33.55 1.15
CA SER A 288 25.27 32.15 1.56
C SER A 288 26.39 31.44 0.80
N GLN A 289 26.55 31.75 -0.50
CA GLN A 289 27.64 31.19 -1.29
C GLN A 289 29.01 31.78 -0.91
N GLU A 290 29.07 33.05 -0.54
CA GLU A 290 30.30 33.69 -0.04
C GLU A 290 30.70 33.12 1.34
N ALA A 291 29.74 32.92 2.23
CA ALA A 291 29.99 32.33 3.54
C ALA A 291 30.48 30.87 3.46
N TYR A 292 30.00 30.13 2.45
CA TYR A 292 30.44 28.76 2.19
C TYR A 292 30.74 28.51 0.70
N PRO A 293 31.94 28.86 0.22
CA PRO A 293 32.31 28.67 -1.18
C PRO A 293 32.42 27.19 -1.56
N ARG A 294 32.12 26.87 -2.83
CA ARG A 294 32.38 25.54 -3.38
C ARG A 294 33.88 25.23 -3.32
N THR A 295 34.22 24.08 -2.74
CA THR A 295 35.59 23.55 -2.70
C THR A 295 35.71 22.34 -3.61
N SER A 296 36.87 22.17 -4.24
CA SER A 296 37.12 21.01 -5.10
C SER A 296 37.16 19.73 -4.27
N LEU A 297 36.43 18.70 -4.73
CA LEU A 297 36.44 17.38 -4.14
C LEU A 297 37.52 16.52 -4.81
N ALA A 298 38.06 15.56 -4.05
CA ALA A 298 39.00 14.60 -4.61
C ALA A 298 38.29 13.73 -5.67
N PRO A 299 38.87 13.52 -6.87
CA PRO A 299 38.20 12.81 -7.97
C PRO A 299 37.71 11.41 -7.61
N ASN A 300 38.44 10.71 -6.73
CA ASN A 300 38.07 9.39 -6.23
C ASN A 300 36.78 9.41 -5.38
N VAL A 301 36.57 10.44 -4.57
CA VAL A 301 35.36 10.60 -3.73
C VAL A 301 34.14 10.90 -4.61
N LEU A 302 34.32 11.76 -5.61
CA LEU A 302 33.27 12.09 -6.57
C LEU A 302 32.82 10.84 -7.34
N GLN A 303 33.78 10.10 -7.91
CA GLN A 303 33.49 8.89 -8.68
C GLN A 303 32.83 7.81 -7.82
N ASP A 304 33.35 7.56 -6.61
CA ASP A 304 32.78 6.56 -5.70
C ASP A 304 31.34 6.91 -5.29
N SER A 305 31.03 8.17 -5.01
CA SER A 305 29.65 8.62 -4.71
C SER A 305 28.71 8.39 -5.89
N ILE A 306 29.14 8.69 -7.12
CA ILE A 306 28.36 8.49 -8.34
C ILE A 306 28.12 7.00 -8.59
N ASP A 307 29.16 6.17 -8.50
CA ASP A 307 29.10 4.72 -8.75
C ASP A 307 28.15 4.00 -7.77
N ASN A 308 27.95 4.58 -6.58
CA ASN A 308 27.02 4.06 -5.57
C ASN A 308 25.60 4.69 -5.65
N GLY A 309 25.31 5.49 -6.68
CA GLY A 309 23.99 6.07 -6.95
C GLY A 309 23.63 7.23 -6.02
N GLU A 310 24.61 7.88 -5.40
CA GLU A 310 24.41 8.97 -4.43
C GLU A 310 24.45 10.35 -5.06
N GLY A 311 24.98 10.45 -6.29
CA GLY A 311 25.17 11.72 -7.01
C GLY A 311 26.46 12.45 -6.62
N ALA A 312 26.68 13.62 -7.19
CA ALA A 312 27.85 14.45 -6.88
C ALA A 312 27.75 15.02 -5.45
N PRO A 313 28.79 14.92 -4.60
CA PRO A 313 28.68 15.42 -3.23
C PRO A 313 28.46 16.93 -3.16
N THR A 314 27.43 17.32 -2.43
CA THR A 314 27.05 18.70 -2.16
C THR A 314 26.86 18.92 -0.65
N PRO A 315 26.63 20.15 -0.17
CA PRO A 315 26.42 20.41 1.24
C PRO A 315 25.07 19.92 1.80
N MET A 316 24.20 19.30 0.99
CA MET A 316 22.88 18.82 1.40
C MET A 316 22.59 17.41 0.87
N LEU A 317 22.30 16.48 1.77
CA LEU A 317 22.04 15.07 1.48
C LEU A 317 20.60 14.71 1.84
N SER A 318 19.80 14.28 0.85
CA SER A 318 18.46 13.74 1.07
C SER A 318 18.54 12.28 1.52
N ILE A 319 17.78 11.90 2.55
CA ILE A 319 17.61 10.53 3.05
C ILE A 319 16.11 10.23 3.16
N ARG A 320 15.62 9.30 2.33
CA ARG A 320 14.22 8.89 2.23
C ARG A 320 14.04 7.44 2.69
N ASP A 321 12.85 7.14 3.19
CA ASP A 321 12.39 5.82 3.67
C ASP A 321 13.11 5.31 4.93
N LEU A 322 13.76 6.20 5.68
CA LEU A 322 14.44 5.86 6.93
C LEU A 322 13.84 6.68 8.09
N PRO A 323 13.51 6.09 9.26
CA PRO A 323 12.96 6.84 10.39
C PRO A 323 13.96 7.85 10.99
N ARG A 324 13.45 8.98 11.51
CA ARG A 324 14.27 10.05 12.13
C ARG A 324 15.30 9.52 13.12
N LYS A 325 14.90 8.59 14.00
CA LYS A 325 15.78 8.02 15.02
C LYS A 325 17.01 7.34 14.42
N ALA A 326 16.84 6.60 13.32
CA ALA A 326 17.94 5.92 12.65
C ALA A 326 18.86 6.91 11.90
N VAL A 327 18.28 7.95 11.27
CA VAL A 327 19.06 9.04 10.65
C VAL A 327 19.89 9.76 11.71
N GLN A 328 19.28 10.15 12.84
CA GLN A 328 19.98 10.84 13.92
C GLN A 328 21.11 9.99 14.50
N GLN A 329 20.88 8.70 14.74
CA GLN A 329 21.93 7.80 15.22
C GLN A 329 23.12 7.72 14.24
N ALA A 330 22.86 7.63 12.94
CA ALA A 330 23.93 7.62 11.93
C ALA A 330 24.70 8.95 11.89
N ILE A 331 24.01 10.08 12.09
CA ILE A 331 24.62 11.41 12.23
C ILE A 331 25.50 11.47 13.48
N ASP A 332 24.98 11.06 14.64
CA ASP A 332 25.69 11.12 15.92
C ASP A 332 26.99 10.32 15.85
N THR A 333 26.94 9.08 15.36
CA THR A 333 28.14 8.23 15.13
C THR A 333 29.12 8.87 14.15
N THR A 334 28.63 9.58 13.14
CA THR A 334 29.50 10.27 12.18
C THR A 334 30.16 11.49 12.84
N ASN A 335 29.40 12.28 13.60
CA ASN A 335 29.87 13.49 14.28
C ASN A 335 30.87 13.21 15.41
N GLU A 336 30.79 12.05 16.08
CA GLU A 336 31.78 11.60 17.08
C GLU A 336 33.22 11.63 16.54
N HIS A 337 33.39 11.42 15.23
CA HIS A 337 34.70 11.35 14.56
C HIS A 337 35.06 12.65 13.84
N LEU A 338 34.22 13.69 13.93
CA LEU A 338 34.40 14.96 13.24
C LEU A 338 34.62 16.10 14.25
N PRO A 339 35.48 17.09 13.94
CA PRO A 339 35.54 18.31 14.74
C PRO A 339 34.22 19.08 14.62
N GLU A 340 33.87 19.86 15.64
CA GLU A 340 32.59 20.60 15.74
C GLU A 340 32.29 21.47 14.50
N GLY A 341 33.30 22.16 13.97
CA GLY A 341 33.17 22.94 12.73
C GLY A 341 32.90 22.12 11.46
N ARG A 342 32.88 20.78 11.53
CA ARG A 342 32.56 19.87 10.41
C ARG A 342 31.35 18.98 10.68
N HIS A 343 30.63 19.22 11.77
CA HIS A 343 29.45 18.45 12.13
C HIS A 343 28.34 18.60 11.08
N ILE A 344 27.58 17.52 10.93
CA ILE A 344 26.40 17.46 10.08
C ILE A 344 25.15 17.40 10.95
N GLY A 345 24.03 17.90 10.44
CA GLY A 345 22.77 17.92 11.19
C GLY A 345 21.55 17.82 10.29
N ILE A 346 20.42 17.40 10.85
CA ILE A 346 19.14 17.39 10.14
C ILE A 346 18.69 18.84 9.97
N SER A 347 18.46 19.23 8.72
CA SER A 347 18.09 20.59 8.33
C SER A 347 16.67 20.67 7.80
N LEU A 348 16.18 19.62 7.14
CA LEU A 348 14.79 19.55 6.66
C LEU A 348 14.16 18.25 7.18
N VAL A 349 13.03 18.37 7.86
CA VAL A 349 12.13 17.28 8.20
C VAL A 349 10.94 17.38 7.26
N ASN A 350 11.08 16.74 6.09
CA ASN A 350 10.07 16.80 5.03
C ASN A 350 8.89 15.88 5.31
N SER A 351 9.14 14.73 5.94
CA SER A 351 8.12 13.83 6.48
C SER A 351 8.72 12.94 7.59
N ALA A 352 7.90 12.13 8.25
CA ALA A 352 8.34 11.14 9.24
C ALA A 352 9.47 10.20 8.76
N ARG A 353 9.67 10.06 7.43
CA ARG A 353 10.70 9.21 6.80
C ARG A 353 11.47 9.90 5.67
N ASN A 354 11.37 11.23 5.53
CA ASN A 354 12.07 11.98 4.50
C ASN A 354 12.78 13.16 5.14
N PHE A 355 14.11 13.13 5.10
CA PHE A 355 14.97 14.09 5.79
C PHE A 355 16.03 14.63 4.84
N VAL A 356 16.52 15.83 5.13
CA VAL A 356 17.74 16.37 4.52
C VAL A 356 18.74 16.71 5.60
N VAL A 357 19.97 16.24 5.41
CA VAL A 357 21.10 16.47 6.31
C VAL A 357 22.06 17.45 5.65
N THR A 358 22.50 18.46 6.38
CA THR A 358 23.37 19.51 5.87
C THR A 358 24.71 19.50 6.58
N GLY A 359 25.77 19.82 5.84
CA GLY A 359 27.10 20.10 6.36
C GLY A 359 28.17 20.03 5.26
N PRO A 360 29.46 19.93 5.60
CA PRO A 360 30.50 19.85 4.58
C PRO A 360 30.31 18.62 3.69
N PRO A 361 30.45 18.73 2.35
CA PRO A 361 30.24 17.59 1.45
C PRO A 361 31.06 16.34 1.81
N MET A 362 32.29 16.54 2.29
CA MET A 362 33.14 15.44 2.76
C MET A 362 32.62 14.76 4.03
N SER A 363 32.00 15.50 4.95
CA SER A 363 31.36 14.93 6.14
C SER A 363 30.12 14.12 5.77
N LEU A 364 29.31 14.64 4.84
CA LEU A 364 28.12 13.95 4.31
C LEU A 364 28.48 12.69 3.50
N TYR A 365 29.60 12.71 2.77
CA TYR A 365 30.16 11.51 2.16
C TYR A 365 30.55 10.47 3.22
N GLY A 366 31.14 10.89 4.34
CA GLY A 366 31.38 10.02 5.50
C GLY A 366 30.12 9.37 6.05
N LEU A 367 29.02 10.12 6.14
CA LEU A 367 27.70 9.58 6.50
C LEU A 367 27.21 8.54 5.47
N ASN A 368 27.34 8.82 4.17
CA ASN A 368 26.99 7.86 3.12
C ASN A 368 27.76 6.55 3.24
N LEU A 369 29.05 6.58 3.53
CA LEU A 369 29.84 5.36 3.75
C LEU A 369 29.31 4.52 4.91
N GLN A 370 28.77 5.12 5.98
CA GLN A 370 28.12 4.39 7.06
C GLN A 370 26.75 3.83 6.62
N LEU A 371 25.96 4.65 5.93
CA LEU A 371 24.64 4.26 5.41
C LEU A 371 24.74 3.07 4.43
N ARG A 372 25.77 3.01 3.58
CA ARG A 372 26.02 1.88 2.67
C ARG A 372 26.15 0.53 3.40
N LYS A 373 26.70 0.51 4.61
CA LYS A 373 26.90 -0.73 5.38
C LYS A 373 25.58 -1.36 5.83
N VAL A 374 24.56 -0.53 6.07
CA VAL A 374 23.25 -0.96 6.57
C VAL A 374 22.18 -1.06 5.47
N LYS A 375 22.38 -0.37 4.35
CA LYS A 375 21.48 -0.36 3.19
C LYS A 375 21.44 -1.73 2.49
N ALA A 376 20.25 -2.16 2.11
CA ALA A 376 20.08 -3.32 1.24
C ALA A 376 20.52 -2.99 -0.20
N ALA A 377 21.17 -3.93 -0.88
CA ALA A 377 21.42 -3.80 -2.31
C ALA A 377 20.10 -3.78 -3.11
N THR A 378 20.06 -2.98 -4.17
CA THR A 378 18.90 -2.92 -5.07
C THR A 378 18.66 -4.32 -5.67
N GLY A 379 17.42 -4.82 -5.59
CA GLY A 379 17.04 -6.13 -6.10
C GLY A 379 17.34 -7.32 -5.17
N LEU A 380 17.93 -7.11 -3.97
CA LEU A 380 18.10 -8.18 -2.99
C LEU A 380 16.75 -8.67 -2.47
N ASP A 381 16.33 -9.88 -2.84
CA ASP A 381 15.13 -10.50 -2.29
C ASP A 381 15.33 -10.84 -0.81
N GLN A 382 14.46 -10.32 0.05
CA GLN A 382 14.45 -10.55 1.48
C GLN A 382 13.11 -11.10 1.98
N THR A 383 12.21 -11.52 1.07
CA THR A 383 10.86 -12.00 1.41
C THR A 383 10.86 -13.28 2.26
N ARG A 384 11.97 -14.03 2.22
CA ARG A 384 12.21 -15.24 3.03
C ARG A 384 13.08 -15.00 4.28
N ILE A 385 13.37 -13.74 4.60
CA ILE A 385 14.11 -13.32 5.80
C ILE A 385 13.10 -12.67 6.76
N PRO A 386 13.10 -13.03 8.07
CA PRO A 386 12.27 -12.37 9.09
C PRO A 386 12.41 -10.85 9.02
N HIS A 387 11.30 -10.11 9.14
CA HIS A 387 11.25 -8.68 8.86
C HIS A 387 12.29 -7.88 9.64
N THR A 388 12.48 -8.16 10.94
CA THR A 388 13.45 -7.44 11.78
C THR A 388 14.91 -7.75 11.45
N GLU A 389 15.20 -8.84 10.73
CA GLU A 389 16.56 -9.23 10.32
C GLU A 389 16.92 -8.75 8.90
N ARG A 390 15.98 -8.10 8.21
CA ARG A 390 16.21 -7.56 6.86
C ARG A 390 17.14 -6.36 6.91
N LYS A 391 17.98 -6.23 5.88
CA LYS A 391 18.64 -4.95 5.59
C LYS A 391 17.58 -3.92 5.20
N VAL A 392 17.72 -2.72 5.74
CA VAL A 392 16.76 -1.63 5.49
C VAL A 392 16.91 -1.12 4.06
N ARG A 393 15.79 -0.97 3.36
CA ARG A 393 15.74 -0.32 2.05
C ARG A 393 15.43 1.15 2.24
N PHE A 394 16.36 2.01 1.85
CA PHE A 394 16.20 3.46 1.91
C PHE A 394 17.01 4.12 0.79
N VAL A 395 16.73 5.39 0.48
CA VAL A 395 17.41 6.13 -0.59
C VAL A 395 18.10 7.35 -0.01
N ASN A 396 19.42 7.40 -0.16
CA ASN A 396 20.27 8.53 0.16
C ASN A 396 20.87 9.12 -1.13
N ARG A 397 20.69 10.42 -1.38
CA ARG A 397 21.19 11.11 -2.58
C ARG A 397 21.48 12.58 -2.28
N PHE A 398 22.59 13.09 -2.80
CA PHE A 398 22.93 14.51 -2.73
C PHE A 398 21.95 15.35 -3.55
N LEU A 399 21.59 16.51 -3.00
CA LEU A 399 20.75 17.49 -3.69
C LEU A 399 21.64 18.45 -4.49
N PRO A 400 21.25 18.89 -5.70
CA PRO A 400 21.95 19.90 -6.50
C PRO A 400 21.84 21.32 -5.90
N ILE A 401 22.32 21.48 -4.67
CA ILE A 401 22.29 22.71 -3.87
C ILE A 401 23.71 23.06 -3.49
N THR A 402 24.11 24.32 -3.63
CA THR A 402 25.52 24.72 -3.55
C THR A 402 25.92 25.39 -2.25
N ALA A 403 24.96 25.67 -1.37
CA ALA A 403 25.15 26.27 -0.06
C ALA A 403 24.49 25.41 1.03
N PRO A 404 25.06 25.36 2.25
CA PRO A 404 24.53 24.57 3.37
C PRO A 404 23.38 25.29 4.09
N PHE A 405 22.22 25.42 3.46
CA PHE A 405 21.05 26.08 4.06
C PHE A 405 20.57 25.42 5.36
N HIS A 406 19.91 26.20 6.21
CA HIS A 406 19.38 25.73 7.51
C HIS A 406 20.46 25.14 8.40
N SER A 407 21.58 25.84 8.53
CA SER A 407 22.73 25.35 9.30
C SER A 407 23.57 26.48 9.90
N GLN A 408 24.37 26.12 10.89
CA GLN A 408 25.32 27.04 11.52
C GLN A 408 26.36 27.63 10.56
N TYR A 409 26.57 26.99 9.39
CA TYR A 409 27.56 27.43 8.39
C TYR A 409 27.22 28.77 7.75
N LEU A 410 25.97 29.23 7.84
CA LEU A 410 25.52 30.49 7.26
C LEU A 410 25.39 31.63 8.28
N ALA A 411 25.92 31.47 9.50
CA ALA A 411 25.85 32.50 10.53
C ALA A 411 26.44 33.86 10.07
N GLU A 412 27.59 33.82 9.39
CA GLU A 412 28.23 35.03 8.84
C GLU A 412 27.41 35.66 7.71
N ALA A 413 26.74 34.84 6.88
CA ALA A 413 25.85 35.35 5.83
C ALA A 413 24.70 36.16 6.44
N ILE A 414 24.11 35.68 7.54
CA ILE A 414 23.01 36.38 8.24
C ILE A 414 23.44 37.77 8.69
N HIS A 415 24.63 37.90 9.29
CA HIS A 415 25.15 39.20 9.73
C HIS A 415 25.33 40.18 8.56
N GLN A 416 25.82 39.72 7.41
CA GLN A 416 25.95 40.57 6.22
C GLN A 416 24.59 40.97 5.62
N LEU A 417 23.62 40.05 5.64
CA LEU A 417 22.26 40.27 5.13
C LEU A 417 21.50 41.35 5.92
N GLU A 418 21.78 41.54 7.21
CA GLU A 418 21.23 42.66 7.99
C GLU A 418 21.58 44.01 7.36
N GLY A 419 22.80 44.15 6.83
CA GLY A 419 23.25 45.37 6.15
C GLY A 419 22.70 45.51 4.74
N ASP A 420 22.70 44.43 3.95
CA ASP A 420 22.27 44.45 2.55
C ASP A 420 20.75 44.65 2.41
N LEU A 421 19.96 44.10 3.33
CA LEU A 421 18.50 44.12 3.29
C LEU A 421 17.85 45.19 4.18
N LYS A 422 18.63 46.04 4.84
CA LYS A 422 18.12 47.07 5.79
C LYS A 422 17.07 48.02 5.20
N ASN A 423 17.10 48.24 3.89
CA ASN A 423 16.20 49.15 3.19
C ASN A 423 14.89 48.48 2.75
N ILE A 424 14.77 47.16 2.90
CA ILE A 424 13.56 46.40 2.58
C ILE A 424 12.78 46.17 3.86
N THR A 425 11.59 46.74 3.93
CA THR A 425 10.68 46.60 5.06
C THR A 425 9.36 46.04 4.58
N ILE A 426 8.99 44.88 5.12
CA ILE A 426 7.69 44.23 4.88
C ILE A 426 7.01 44.08 6.26
N PRO A 427 6.10 44.98 6.63
CA PRO A 427 5.38 44.88 7.91
C PRO A 427 4.47 43.66 7.94
N ALA A 428 4.38 43.00 9.09
CA ALA A 428 3.46 41.88 9.29
C ALA A 428 1.98 42.26 9.03
N SER A 429 1.64 43.53 9.24
CA SER A 429 0.31 44.10 8.99
C SER A 429 -0.07 44.20 7.51
N GLU A 430 0.90 44.14 6.58
CA GLU A 430 0.63 44.16 5.14
C GLU A 430 0.24 42.78 4.59
N LEU A 431 0.43 41.71 5.37
CA LEU A 431 0.12 40.34 4.97
C LEU A 431 -1.39 40.07 5.09
N GLY A 432 -2.07 39.99 3.93
CA GLY A 432 -3.53 39.83 3.85
C GLY A 432 -4.03 38.45 4.27
N ILE A 433 -3.20 37.43 4.21
CA ILE A 433 -3.51 36.03 4.57
C ILE A 433 -2.44 35.47 5.50
N ALA A 434 -2.73 34.35 6.18
CA ALA A 434 -1.79 33.70 7.09
C ALA A 434 -0.53 33.26 6.33
N VAL A 435 0.64 33.51 6.92
CA VAL A 435 1.91 32.98 6.39
C VAL A 435 2.56 32.13 7.46
N PHE A 436 2.63 30.82 7.23
CA PHE A 436 3.13 29.88 8.24
C PHE A 436 4.66 29.79 8.23
N ASP A 437 5.26 30.01 9.40
CA ASP A 437 6.70 29.88 9.66
C ASP A 437 7.18 28.45 9.36
N THR A 438 8.32 28.33 8.68
CA THR A 438 8.80 27.04 8.13
C THR A 438 9.29 26.05 9.20
N ASN A 439 9.58 26.53 10.41
CA ASN A 439 10.10 25.73 11.52
C ASN A 439 9.00 25.40 12.53
N THR A 440 8.12 26.35 12.82
CA THR A 440 7.14 26.28 13.92
C THR A 440 5.68 26.14 13.46
N GLY A 441 5.38 26.45 12.19
CA GLY A 441 4.02 26.46 11.66
C GLY A 441 3.10 27.55 12.20
N LYS A 442 3.63 28.50 12.99
CA LYS A 442 2.84 29.66 13.46
C LYS A 442 2.67 30.68 12.35
N ASP A 443 1.55 31.41 12.40
CA ASP A 443 1.34 32.54 11.50
C ASP A 443 2.25 33.71 11.91
N ILE A 444 3.18 34.10 11.04
CA ILE A 444 4.15 35.17 11.32
C ILE A 444 3.48 36.54 11.53
N ARG A 445 2.19 36.68 11.18
CA ARG A 445 1.41 37.90 11.47
C ARG A 445 1.19 38.10 12.98
N GLU A 446 1.17 37.01 13.75
CA GLU A 446 0.93 37.05 15.20
C GLU A 446 2.05 37.78 15.94
N ASP A 447 3.27 37.76 15.40
CA ASP A 447 4.43 38.43 15.98
C ASP A 447 4.35 39.97 15.88
N LYS A 448 3.43 40.50 15.04
CA LYS A 448 3.24 41.95 14.80
C LYS A 448 4.55 42.70 14.49
N ALA A 449 5.48 42.02 13.85
CA ALA A 449 6.79 42.57 13.53
C ALA A 449 6.65 43.76 12.57
N SER A 450 7.39 44.83 12.83
CA SER A 450 7.49 45.98 11.92
C SER A 450 8.19 45.62 10.61
N ASN A 451 8.99 44.53 10.60
CA ASN A 451 9.62 43.97 9.41
C ASN A 451 9.77 42.45 9.55
N VAL A 452 9.23 41.68 8.60
CA VAL A 452 9.35 40.20 8.60
C VAL A 452 10.63 39.70 7.92
N VAL A 453 11.38 40.56 7.20
CA VAL A 453 12.59 40.15 6.46
C VAL A 453 13.63 39.42 7.32
N PRO A 454 13.95 39.86 8.56
CA PRO A 454 14.88 39.12 9.42
C PRO A 454 14.40 37.69 9.74
N ALA A 455 13.09 37.48 9.89
CA ALA A 455 12.53 36.15 10.09
C ALA A 455 12.69 35.28 8.84
N LEU A 456 12.49 35.84 7.63
CA LEU A 456 12.71 35.13 6.37
C LEU A 456 14.17 34.68 6.20
N VAL A 457 15.13 35.57 6.49
CA VAL A 457 16.56 35.24 6.46
C VAL A 457 16.87 34.11 7.45
N ARG A 458 16.35 34.21 8.68
CA ARG A 458 16.52 33.18 9.72
C ARG A 458 15.96 31.82 9.27
N MET A 459 14.75 31.80 8.73
CA MET A 459 14.05 30.60 8.24
C MET A 459 14.77 29.87 7.11
N ILE A 460 15.62 30.56 6.34
CA ILE A 460 16.37 29.97 5.22
C ILE A 460 17.81 29.62 5.63
N CYS A 461 18.48 30.52 6.34
CA CYS A 461 19.91 30.36 6.62
C CYS A 461 20.19 29.53 7.88
N LYS A 462 19.29 29.54 8.86
CA LYS A 462 19.56 28.98 10.20
C LYS A 462 18.55 27.91 10.63
N ASP A 463 17.27 28.25 10.63
CA ASP A 463 16.26 27.39 11.26
C ASP A 463 16.00 26.16 10.42
N PRO A 464 15.80 24.97 11.04
CA PRO A 464 15.39 23.79 10.31
C PRO A 464 13.95 23.96 9.80
N VAL A 465 13.65 23.33 8.65
CA VAL A 465 12.27 23.27 8.14
C VAL A 465 11.59 22.03 8.70
N ASN A 466 10.53 22.23 9.49
CA ASN A 466 9.66 21.14 9.93
C ASN A 466 8.39 21.16 9.08
N TRP A 467 8.45 20.55 7.90
CA TRP A 467 7.45 20.73 6.85
C TRP A 467 6.06 20.21 7.25
N GLU A 468 6.00 19.09 7.98
CA GLU A 468 4.71 18.57 8.47
C GLU A 468 4.03 19.54 9.43
N GLU A 469 4.80 20.18 10.32
CA GLU A 469 4.28 21.20 11.25
C GLU A 469 3.89 22.48 10.51
N ALA A 470 4.74 22.96 9.59
CA ALA A 470 4.48 24.15 8.78
C ALA A 470 3.28 24.01 7.83
N THR A 471 2.83 22.78 7.59
CA THR A 471 1.68 22.47 6.74
C THR A 471 0.50 21.89 7.51
N ILE A 472 0.41 22.10 8.83
CA ILE A 472 -0.84 21.91 9.57
C ILE A 472 -1.80 23.02 9.16
N MET A 473 -2.56 22.77 8.11
CA MET A 473 -3.49 23.69 7.45
C MET A 473 -4.92 23.30 7.82
N PRO A 474 -5.58 23.99 8.77
CA PRO A 474 -6.90 23.61 9.25
C PRO A 474 -7.95 23.65 8.14
N GLY A 475 -8.73 22.58 8.01
CA GLY A 475 -9.83 22.50 7.06
C GLY A 475 -9.40 22.49 5.58
N ALA A 476 -8.10 22.42 5.27
CA ALA A 476 -7.61 22.41 3.90
C ALA A 476 -8.31 21.33 3.06
N THR A 477 -8.74 21.73 1.86
CA THR A 477 -9.28 20.80 0.85
C THR A 477 -8.37 20.75 -0.36
N HIS A 478 -7.71 21.88 -0.68
CA HIS A 478 -6.82 22.00 -1.83
C HIS A 478 -5.54 22.74 -1.45
N ILE A 479 -4.41 22.27 -1.98
CA ILE A 479 -3.12 22.93 -1.90
C ILE A 479 -2.63 23.20 -3.33
N LEU A 480 -2.33 24.45 -3.64
CA LEU A 480 -1.79 24.90 -4.92
C LEU A 480 -0.27 25.07 -4.80
N ASP A 481 0.48 24.23 -5.50
CA ASP A 481 1.95 24.30 -5.56
C ASP A 481 2.40 25.16 -6.74
N PHE A 482 2.94 26.35 -6.44
CA PHE A 482 3.54 27.26 -7.41
C PHE A 482 5.06 27.09 -7.50
N GLY A 483 5.63 26.14 -6.74
CA GLY A 483 7.05 25.80 -6.77
C GLY A 483 7.49 25.14 -8.07
N PRO A 484 8.78 25.24 -8.42
CA PRO A 484 9.30 24.57 -9.60
C PRO A 484 9.39 23.04 -9.40
N GLY A 485 9.45 22.32 -10.51
CA GLY A 485 9.81 20.91 -10.57
C GLY A 485 8.68 19.92 -10.81
N GLY A 486 7.44 20.40 -11.01
CA GLY A 486 6.29 19.57 -11.33
C GLY A 486 6.16 18.35 -10.41
N ILE A 487 6.22 17.14 -11.00
CA ILE A 487 6.07 15.88 -10.25
C ILE A 487 7.21 15.57 -9.26
N SER A 488 8.37 16.22 -9.43
CA SER A 488 9.51 16.13 -8.52
C SER A 488 9.52 17.26 -7.48
N GLY A 489 8.58 18.19 -7.59
CA GLY A 489 8.44 19.38 -6.74
C GLY A 489 7.81 19.10 -5.38
N LEU A 490 7.56 20.20 -4.66
CA LEU A 490 7.06 20.21 -3.29
C LEU A 490 5.63 19.66 -3.17
N GLY A 491 4.80 19.88 -4.19
CA GLY A 491 3.41 19.47 -4.21
C GLY A 491 3.25 17.97 -4.05
N VAL A 492 3.99 17.16 -4.81
CA VAL A 492 3.92 15.68 -4.68
C VAL A 492 4.42 15.20 -3.32
N LEU A 493 5.43 15.86 -2.75
CA LEU A 493 5.91 15.57 -1.40
C LEU A 493 4.80 15.83 -0.36
N THR A 494 4.16 17.00 -0.45
CA THR A 494 3.07 17.40 0.45
C THR A 494 1.84 16.50 0.27
N ASN A 495 1.54 16.09 -0.96
CA ASN A 495 0.47 15.14 -1.27
C ASN A 495 0.68 13.81 -0.55
N ARG A 496 1.91 13.30 -0.49
CA ARG A 496 2.22 12.05 0.24
C ARG A 496 2.05 12.18 1.75
N ASN A 497 2.41 13.34 2.32
CA ASN A 497 2.23 13.59 3.75
C ASN A 497 0.74 13.68 4.15
N LYS A 498 -0.10 14.15 3.22
CA LYS A 498 -1.53 14.39 3.44
C LYS A 498 -2.45 13.38 2.74
N ASP A 499 -1.90 12.32 2.14
CA ASP A 499 -2.70 11.28 1.50
C ASP A 499 -3.65 10.68 2.55
N GLY A 500 -4.93 10.65 2.23
CA GLY A 500 -5.97 10.17 3.15
C GLY A 500 -6.56 11.19 4.12
N THR A 501 -6.12 12.46 4.09
CA THR A 501 -6.71 13.53 4.91
C THR A 501 -7.72 14.40 4.16
N GLY A 502 -8.16 13.99 2.97
CA GLY A 502 -9.08 14.77 2.13
C GLY A 502 -8.46 15.97 1.41
N VAL A 503 -7.13 16.11 1.37
CA VAL A 503 -6.45 17.25 0.75
C VAL A 503 -5.97 16.90 -0.66
N ARG A 504 -6.51 17.57 -1.66
CA ARG A 504 -6.05 17.51 -3.06
C ARG A 504 -4.87 18.46 -3.27
N VAL A 505 -3.82 18.02 -3.95
CA VAL A 505 -2.73 18.91 -4.38
C VAL A 505 -2.81 19.15 -5.88
N ILE A 506 -2.70 20.41 -6.30
CA ILE A 506 -2.65 20.82 -7.71
C ILE A 506 -1.29 21.49 -7.98
N LEU A 507 -0.60 21.01 -9.00
CA LEU A 507 0.66 21.57 -9.47
C LEU A 507 0.37 22.73 -10.43
N ALA A 508 0.52 23.96 -9.93
CA ALA A 508 0.22 25.17 -10.68
C ALA A 508 1.29 25.54 -11.71
N GLY A 509 2.46 24.89 -11.69
CA GLY A 509 3.52 25.07 -12.69
C GLY A 509 3.28 24.28 -13.98
N ALA A 510 2.83 23.02 -13.85
CA ALA A 510 2.81 22.04 -14.94
C ALA A 510 1.45 21.89 -15.62
N MET A 511 1.45 21.78 -16.95
CA MET A 511 0.23 21.60 -17.76
C MET A 511 -0.39 20.20 -17.60
N ASP A 512 0.44 19.17 -17.47
CA ASP A 512 0.03 17.76 -17.38
C ASP A 512 1.18 16.93 -16.78
N GLY A 513 0.93 15.66 -16.44
CA GLY A 513 1.97 14.74 -15.99
C GLY A 513 1.49 13.33 -15.67
N SER A 514 2.44 12.47 -15.27
CA SER A 514 2.21 11.03 -15.10
C SER A 514 1.61 10.63 -13.75
N ASN A 515 1.52 11.55 -12.79
CA ASN A 515 1.05 11.24 -11.45
C ASN A 515 -0.44 11.57 -11.30
N THR A 516 -1.27 10.53 -11.33
CA THR A 516 -2.73 10.66 -11.22
C THR A 516 -3.22 11.13 -9.85
N GLU A 517 -2.37 11.11 -8.83
CA GLU A 517 -2.72 11.49 -7.45
C GLU A 517 -2.67 12.99 -7.20
N VAL A 518 -2.14 13.77 -8.14
CA VAL A 518 -2.12 15.24 -8.10
C VAL A 518 -2.85 15.83 -9.29
N GLY A 519 -3.28 17.07 -9.15
CA GLY A 519 -3.87 17.86 -10.21
C GLY A 519 -2.82 18.69 -10.91
N TYR A 520 -3.19 19.26 -12.05
CA TYR A 520 -2.31 20.08 -12.87
C TYR A 520 -2.96 21.44 -13.16
N LYS A 521 -2.21 22.34 -13.80
CA LYS A 521 -2.62 23.72 -14.12
C LYS A 521 -4.07 23.87 -14.67
N PRO A 522 -4.61 22.97 -15.51
CA PRO A 522 -6.00 23.08 -15.98
C PRO A 522 -7.06 23.14 -14.87
N GLU A 523 -6.86 22.43 -13.74
CA GLU A 523 -7.80 22.42 -12.61
C GLU A 523 -7.95 23.81 -11.95
N LEU A 524 -7.02 24.74 -12.19
CA LEU A 524 -7.10 26.12 -11.69
C LEU A 524 -8.10 26.98 -12.48
N PHE A 525 -8.35 26.63 -13.74
CA PHE A 525 -9.01 27.48 -14.73
C PHE A 525 -10.30 26.92 -15.28
N ASP A 526 -10.53 25.62 -15.10
CA ASP A 526 -11.73 24.95 -15.58
C ASP A 526 -13.00 25.59 -14.99
N ARG A 527 -13.96 25.89 -15.86
CA ARG A 527 -15.21 26.59 -15.57
C ARG A 527 -16.41 25.66 -15.46
N ASP A 528 -16.26 24.38 -15.75
CA ASP A 528 -17.34 23.41 -15.57
C ASP A 528 -17.71 23.29 -14.09
N GLY A 529 -18.94 23.66 -13.73
CA GLY A 529 -19.39 23.66 -12.34
C GLY A 529 -19.68 22.26 -11.79
N GLU A 530 -19.92 21.28 -12.65
CA GLU A 530 -20.37 19.95 -12.20
C GLU A 530 -19.20 18.98 -11.96
N HIS A 531 -18.15 19.05 -12.78
CA HIS A 531 -17.11 18.01 -12.81
C HIS A 531 -15.67 18.52 -12.68
N ALA A 532 -15.43 19.84 -12.68
CA ALA A 532 -14.08 20.38 -12.69
C ALA A 532 -13.34 20.19 -11.36
N VAL A 533 -14.02 20.41 -10.23
CA VAL A 533 -13.40 20.38 -8.90
C VAL A 533 -13.34 18.96 -8.37
N LYS A 534 -12.14 18.51 -8.02
CA LYS A 534 -11.90 17.15 -7.54
C LYS A 534 -11.39 17.17 -6.11
N TYR A 535 -12.11 16.52 -5.22
CA TYR A 535 -11.71 16.36 -3.83
C TYR A 535 -10.95 15.05 -3.62
N ALA A 536 -9.89 15.10 -2.80
CA ALA A 536 -9.25 13.88 -2.33
C ALA A 536 -10.11 13.21 -1.26
N VAL A 537 -9.95 11.89 -1.10
CA VAL A 537 -10.72 11.13 -0.11
C VAL A 537 -10.10 11.30 1.28
N ASP A 538 -10.92 11.62 2.27
CA ASP A 538 -10.58 11.49 3.68
C ASP A 538 -10.92 10.06 4.13
N TRP A 539 -9.90 9.26 4.46
CA TRP A 539 -10.08 7.86 4.86
C TRP A 539 -10.89 7.71 6.14
N VAL A 540 -10.85 8.69 7.04
CA VAL A 540 -11.64 8.70 8.27
C VAL A 540 -13.09 9.00 7.94
N LYS A 541 -13.36 10.00 7.10
CA LYS A 541 -14.73 10.31 6.69
C LYS A 541 -15.37 9.14 5.93
N GLU A 542 -14.61 8.50 5.05
CA GLU A 542 -15.09 7.46 4.14
C GLU A 542 -15.16 6.07 4.78
N HIS A 543 -14.14 5.67 5.54
CA HIS A 543 -13.97 4.27 5.98
C HIS A 543 -14.07 4.06 7.48
N ARG A 544 -14.24 5.12 8.29
CA ARG A 544 -14.39 4.94 9.74
C ARG A 544 -15.69 4.16 10.03
N PRO A 545 -15.65 3.20 10.97
CA PRO A 545 -16.84 2.47 11.42
C PRO A 545 -17.89 3.43 11.97
N LYS A 546 -19.16 3.16 11.65
CA LYS A 546 -20.34 3.80 12.27
C LYS A 546 -21.14 2.75 13.04
N LEU A 547 -22.30 3.13 13.57
CA LEU A 547 -23.29 2.20 14.12
C LEU A 547 -24.61 2.34 13.37
N ALA A 548 -25.33 1.23 13.22
CA ALA A 548 -26.69 1.21 12.69
C ALA A 548 -27.55 0.24 13.51
N LYS A 549 -28.80 0.63 13.79
CA LYS A 549 -29.82 -0.21 14.42
C LYS A 549 -30.82 -0.70 13.40
N THR A 550 -31.27 -1.95 13.50
CA THR A 550 -32.37 -2.47 12.67
C THR A 550 -33.73 -2.15 13.28
N SER A 551 -34.82 -2.30 12.52
CA SER A 551 -36.20 -2.12 13.02
C SER A 551 -36.55 -3.07 14.17
N VAL A 552 -35.87 -4.22 14.24
CA VAL A 552 -35.98 -5.21 15.34
C VAL A 552 -35.03 -4.93 16.51
N GLY A 553 -34.31 -3.81 16.50
CA GLY A 553 -33.49 -3.33 17.62
C GLY A 553 -32.06 -3.89 17.70
N GLN A 554 -31.59 -4.66 16.72
CA GLN A 554 -30.21 -5.14 16.70
C GLN A 554 -29.26 -4.02 16.27
N THR A 555 -28.13 -3.89 16.96
CA THR A 555 -27.11 -2.88 16.62
C THR A 555 -25.94 -3.54 15.92
N PHE A 556 -25.51 -3.00 14.78
CA PHE A 556 -24.36 -3.45 14.03
C PHE A 556 -23.29 -2.37 13.97
N VAL A 557 -22.04 -2.81 13.89
CA VAL A 557 -20.94 -1.93 13.51
C VAL A 557 -20.97 -1.83 11.99
N ASP A 558 -21.14 -0.61 11.49
CA ASP A 558 -21.37 -0.31 10.09
C ASP A 558 -20.06 0.04 9.39
N THR A 559 -19.61 -0.91 8.59
CA THR A 559 -18.41 -0.89 7.75
C THR A 559 -18.71 -1.50 6.39
N LYS A 560 -17.79 -1.33 5.44
CA LYS A 560 -17.89 -1.96 4.12
C LYS A 560 -18.04 -3.49 4.20
N MET A 561 -17.31 -4.16 5.08
CA MET A 561 -17.42 -5.62 5.29
C MET A 561 -18.81 -6.00 5.78
N SER A 562 -19.27 -5.33 6.85
CA SER A 562 -20.54 -5.67 7.49
C SER A 562 -21.74 -5.41 6.58
N ARG A 563 -21.70 -4.36 5.76
CA ARG A 563 -22.73 -4.03 4.76
C ARG A 563 -22.78 -5.01 3.61
N MET A 564 -21.62 -5.40 3.10
CA MET A 564 -21.51 -6.40 2.04
C MET A 564 -22.03 -7.77 2.50
N LEU A 565 -21.71 -8.19 3.73
CA LEU A 565 -22.12 -9.50 4.25
C LEU A 565 -23.52 -9.49 4.89
N GLY A 566 -24.00 -8.34 5.37
CA GLY A 566 -25.17 -8.23 6.24
C GLY A 566 -24.92 -8.79 7.66
N LEU A 567 -23.66 -8.83 8.10
CA LEU A 567 -23.20 -9.48 9.34
C LEU A 567 -22.24 -8.57 10.12
N PRO A 568 -21.95 -8.83 11.40
CA PRO A 568 -20.91 -8.10 12.12
C PRO A 568 -19.55 -8.16 11.41
N PRO A 569 -18.71 -7.10 11.48
CA PRO A 569 -17.39 -7.06 10.82
C PRO A 569 -16.31 -7.83 11.63
N VAL A 570 -16.70 -9.00 12.15
CA VAL A 570 -15.91 -9.94 12.93
C VAL A 570 -16.11 -11.30 12.28
N MET A 571 -15.04 -11.96 11.86
CA MET A 571 -15.15 -13.26 11.17
C MET A 571 -14.18 -14.31 11.72
N VAL A 572 -14.51 -15.59 11.51
CA VAL A 572 -13.62 -16.72 11.75
C VAL A 572 -13.00 -17.18 10.44
N ALA A 573 -11.68 -17.15 10.34
CA ALA A 573 -10.98 -17.54 9.12
C ALA A 573 -11.00 -19.08 8.92
N GLY A 574 -10.80 -19.51 7.68
CA GLY A 574 -10.64 -20.91 7.32
C GLY A 574 -9.36 -21.49 7.88
N MET A 575 -9.49 -22.51 8.73
CA MET A 575 -8.39 -23.15 9.46
C MET A 575 -8.46 -24.66 9.31
N THR A 576 -7.37 -25.27 8.85
CA THR A 576 -7.19 -26.71 9.04
C THR A 576 -6.39 -26.92 10.33
N PRO A 577 -6.90 -27.69 11.31
CA PRO A 577 -8.08 -28.57 11.22
C PRO A 577 -9.41 -27.92 11.65
N CYS A 578 -9.39 -26.83 12.43
CA CYS A 578 -10.54 -26.36 13.22
C CYS A 578 -11.83 -26.01 12.48
N THR A 579 -11.78 -25.53 11.23
CA THR A 579 -12.99 -25.20 10.44
C THR A 579 -13.26 -26.20 9.32
N VAL A 580 -12.71 -27.41 9.45
CA VAL A 580 -13.10 -28.58 8.64
C VAL A 580 -14.39 -29.21 9.19
N PRO A 581 -14.59 -29.37 10.52
CA PRO A 581 -15.86 -29.87 11.06
C PRO A 581 -17.05 -28.99 10.67
N TRP A 582 -18.03 -29.62 10.02
CA TRP A 582 -19.20 -28.94 9.45
C TRP A 582 -20.11 -28.32 10.53
N ASP A 583 -20.13 -28.93 11.71
CA ASP A 583 -20.93 -28.53 12.86
C ASP A 583 -20.36 -27.30 13.57
N PHE A 584 -19.04 -27.15 13.67
CA PHE A 584 -18.42 -25.90 14.15
C PHE A 584 -18.70 -24.72 13.21
N VAL A 585 -18.63 -24.98 11.90
CA VAL A 585 -19.01 -23.99 10.87
C VAL A 585 -20.47 -23.58 11.04
N ALA A 586 -21.38 -24.56 11.10
CA ALA A 586 -22.81 -24.29 11.30
C ALA A 586 -23.09 -23.57 12.63
N ALA A 587 -22.41 -23.93 13.73
CA ALA A 587 -22.56 -23.27 15.03
C ALA A 587 -22.15 -21.78 14.97
N THR A 588 -21.04 -21.47 14.30
CA THR A 588 -20.56 -20.09 14.14
C THR A 588 -21.50 -19.27 13.24
N MET A 589 -22.03 -19.88 12.17
CA MET A 589 -23.03 -19.23 11.31
C MET A 589 -24.33 -18.95 12.06
N ASN A 590 -24.82 -19.92 12.85
CA ASN A 590 -25.98 -19.75 13.73
C ASN A 590 -25.75 -18.71 14.83
N ALA A 591 -24.51 -18.52 15.29
CA ALA A 591 -24.15 -17.47 16.23
C ALA A 591 -24.26 -16.06 15.62
N GLY A 592 -24.37 -15.94 14.29
CA GLY A 592 -24.54 -14.68 13.59
C GLY A 592 -23.30 -14.17 12.87
N TYR A 593 -22.23 -14.97 12.73
CA TYR A 593 -20.93 -14.51 12.24
C TYR A 593 -20.48 -15.22 10.96
N GLU A 594 -19.62 -14.56 10.20
CA GLU A 594 -19.01 -15.12 9.00
C GLU A 594 -17.90 -16.12 9.37
N ILE A 595 -17.88 -17.28 8.71
CA ILE A 595 -16.86 -18.32 8.89
C ILE A 595 -16.59 -19.03 7.57
N GLU A 596 -15.34 -19.45 7.36
CA GLU A 596 -14.94 -20.18 6.15
C GLU A 596 -14.81 -21.69 6.42
N LEU A 597 -15.50 -22.51 5.62
CA LEU A 597 -15.31 -23.96 5.59
C LEU A 597 -13.92 -24.29 5.01
N ALA A 598 -13.05 -24.94 5.78
CA ALA A 598 -11.71 -25.27 5.34
C ALA A 598 -11.71 -26.47 4.38
N GLY A 599 -11.54 -26.21 3.08
CA GLY A 599 -11.41 -27.23 2.04
C GLY A 599 -10.19 -28.14 2.20
N GLY A 600 -9.16 -27.71 2.95
CA GLY A 600 -7.91 -28.44 3.14
C GLY A 600 -8.05 -29.79 3.88
N GLY A 601 -9.14 -30.00 4.62
CA GLY A 601 -9.41 -31.26 5.32
C GLY A 601 -10.21 -32.28 4.51
N TYR A 602 -10.59 -31.96 3.27
CA TYR A 602 -11.34 -32.87 2.40
C TYR A 602 -10.48 -33.41 1.28
N TYR A 603 -10.55 -34.73 1.06
CA TYR A 603 -9.74 -35.42 0.04
C TYR A 603 -10.54 -35.91 -1.16
N THR A 604 -11.88 -35.81 -1.10
CA THR A 604 -12.79 -36.27 -2.16
C THR A 604 -13.96 -35.32 -2.32
N ASP A 605 -14.50 -35.22 -3.54
CA ASP A 605 -15.73 -34.48 -3.85
C ASP A 605 -16.89 -34.91 -2.92
N LYS A 606 -17.07 -36.23 -2.74
CA LYS A 606 -18.16 -36.79 -1.93
C LYS A 606 -18.14 -36.28 -0.49
N SER A 607 -17.00 -36.38 0.19
CA SER A 607 -16.91 -36.01 1.61
C SER A 607 -17.12 -34.50 1.83
N MET A 608 -16.64 -33.66 0.90
CA MET A 608 -16.85 -32.21 0.98
C MET A 608 -18.30 -31.82 0.66
N SER A 609 -18.89 -32.39 -0.39
CA SER A 609 -20.29 -32.16 -0.77
C SER A 609 -21.25 -32.57 0.35
N GLU A 610 -20.99 -33.70 1.02
CA GLU A 610 -21.78 -34.15 2.18
C GLU A 610 -21.70 -33.17 3.35
N ALA A 611 -20.51 -32.62 3.65
CA ALA A 611 -20.34 -31.62 4.70
C ALA A 611 -21.06 -30.31 4.37
N ILE A 612 -20.93 -29.81 3.14
CA ILE A 612 -21.65 -28.62 2.67
C ILE A 612 -23.17 -28.82 2.79
N THR A 613 -23.68 -29.99 2.40
CA THR A 613 -25.11 -30.33 2.52
C THR A 613 -25.57 -30.36 3.97
N LYS A 614 -24.71 -30.81 4.91
CA LYS A 614 -25.05 -30.78 6.34
C LYS A 614 -25.08 -29.35 6.88
N ILE A 615 -24.15 -28.49 6.45
CA ILE A 615 -24.15 -27.05 6.80
C ILE A 615 -25.42 -26.40 6.29
N GLU A 616 -25.73 -26.54 4.99
CA GLU A 616 -26.93 -25.99 4.35
C GLU A 616 -28.21 -26.29 5.14
N LYS A 617 -28.35 -27.52 5.64
CA LYS A 617 -29.52 -27.96 6.42
C LYS A 617 -29.56 -27.45 7.86
N ALA A 618 -28.44 -26.98 8.40
CA ALA A 618 -28.27 -26.62 9.80
C ALA A 618 -28.12 -25.10 10.04
N ILE A 619 -27.97 -24.31 8.99
CA ILE A 619 -27.79 -22.84 9.08
C ILE A 619 -29.12 -22.10 8.87
N PRO A 620 -29.21 -20.81 9.26
CA PRO A 620 -30.39 -20.01 9.02
C PRO A 620 -30.68 -19.85 7.51
N PRO A 621 -31.93 -20.00 7.05
CA PRO A 621 -32.29 -19.78 5.66
C PRO A 621 -31.83 -18.40 5.15
N GLY A 622 -31.25 -18.37 3.94
CA GLY A 622 -30.72 -17.15 3.33
C GLY A 622 -29.26 -16.83 3.68
N ARG A 623 -28.61 -17.59 4.58
CA ARG A 623 -27.17 -17.43 4.84
C ARG A 623 -26.32 -18.09 3.77
N GLY A 624 -25.34 -17.33 3.26
CA GLY A 624 -24.31 -17.83 2.34
C GLY A 624 -23.19 -18.59 3.04
N ILE A 625 -22.67 -19.62 2.38
CA ILE A 625 -21.51 -20.42 2.78
C ILE A 625 -20.28 -19.87 2.07
N THR A 626 -19.21 -19.62 2.82
CA THR A 626 -17.88 -19.29 2.27
C THR A 626 -16.94 -20.49 2.42
N ILE A 627 -16.20 -20.81 1.37
CA ILE A 627 -15.27 -21.95 1.34
C ILE A 627 -13.84 -21.43 1.19
N ASN A 628 -12.91 -21.91 2.02
CA ASN A 628 -11.48 -21.62 1.90
C ASN A 628 -10.74 -22.77 1.20
N LEU A 629 -10.12 -22.50 0.05
CA LEU A 629 -9.26 -23.43 -0.70
C LEU A 629 -7.79 -23.02 -0.61
N ILE A 630 -6.88 -23.99 -0.81
CA ILE A 630 -5.44 -23.80 -0.66
C ILE A 630 -4.78 -23.79 -2.05
N TYR A 631 -4.25 -22.64 -2.47
CA TYR A 631 -3.73 -22.45 -3.84
C TYR A 631 -2.53 -23.35 -4.17
N VAL A 632 -1.65 -23.59 -3.19
CA VAL A 632 -0.49 -24.49 -3.32
C VAL A 632 -0.85 -25.98 -3.34
N ALA A 633 -2.15 -26.33 -3.31
CA ALA A 633 -2.65 -27.69 -3.45
C ALA A 633 -3.45 -27.87 -4.77
N PRO A 634 -2.82 -27.73 -5.96
CA PRO A 634 -3.53 -27.71 -7.24
C PRO A 634 -4.30 -29.00 -7.53
N ARG A 635 -3.84 -30.15 -7.00
CA ARG A 635 -4.55 -31.43 -7.11
C ARG A 635 -5.89 -31.43 -6.40
N ALA A 636 -6.02 -30.70 -5.28
CA ALA A 636 -7.29 -30.57 -4.58
C ALA A 636 -8.20 -29.60 -5.33
N MET A 637 -7.66 -28.45 -5.75
CA MET A 637 -8.41 -27.43 -6.49
C MET A 637 -9.00 -27.96 -7.80
N ALA A 638 -8.30 -28.88 -8.49
CA ALA A 638 -8.75 -29.50 -9.73
C ALA A 638 -10.12 -30.19 -9.63
N TRP A 639 -10.52 -30.67 -8.44
CA TRP A 639 -11.86 -31.21 -8.21
C TRP A 639 -12.74 -30.29 -7.36
N GLN A 640 -12.16 -29.48 -6.45
CA GLN A 640 -12.91 -28.58 -5.58
C GLN A 640 -13.60 -27.45 -6.36
N ILE A 641 -12.94 -26.84 -7.34
CA ILE A 641 -13.51 -25.74 -8.13
C ILE A 641 -14.71 -26.22 -8.97
N PRO A 642 -14.62 -27.31 -9.77
CA PRO A 642 -15.78 -27.85 -10.48
C PRO A 642 -16.91 -28.31 -9.54
N MET A 643 -16.58 -28.86 -8.36
CA MET A 643 -17.57 -29.25 -7.35
C MET A 643 -18.35 -28.01 -6.85
N ILE A 644 -17.67 -26.90 -6.55
CA ILE A 644 -18.32 -25.65 -6.14
C ILE A 644 -19.27 -25.15 -7.23
N ALA A 645 -18.81 -25.09 -8.48
CA ALA A 645 -19.64 -24.67 -9.62
C ALA A 645 -20.91 -25.53 -9.74
N ARG A 646 -20.77 -26.86 -9.63
CA ARG A 646 -21.89 -27.80 -9.69
C ARG A 646 -22.88 -27.59 -8.54
N LEU A 647 -22.40 -27.50 -7.30
CA LEU A 647 -23.25 -27.30 -6.13
C LEU A 647 -23.98 -25.96 -6.19
N ARG A 648 -23.27 -24.89 -6.57
CA ARG A 648 -23.86 -23.56 -6.71
C ARG A 648 -24.94 -23.53 -7.80
N ALA A 649 -24.68 -24.13 -8.97
CA ALA A 649 -25.67 -24.26 -10.03
C ALA A 649 -26.91 -25.08 -9.62
N SER A 650 -26.77 -26.00 -8.66
CA SER A 650 -27.89 -26.78 -8.10
C SER A 650 -28.68 -26.07 -7.00
N GLY A 651 -28.33 -24.83 -6.66
CA GLY A 651 -29.05 -24.02 -5.68
C GLY A 651 -28.46 -24.02 -4.27
N VAL A 652 -27.36 -24.72 -4.03
CA VAL A 652 -26.66 -24.69 -2.73
C VAL A 652 -26.17 -23.27 -2.46
N PRO A 653 -26.35 -22.71 -1.25
CA PRO A 653 -26.07 -21.31 -0.95
C PRO A 653 -24.57 -21.05 -0.75
N ILE A 654 -23.72 -21.41 -1.72
CA ILE A 654 -22.30 -21.04 -1.72
C ILE A 654 -22.18 -19.63 -2.29
N GLU A 655 -21.79 -18.67 -1.47
CA GLU A 655 -21.71 -17.25 -1.86
C GLU A 655 -20.28 -16.72 -1.85
N GLY A 656 -19.36 -17.35 -1.10
CA GLY A 656 -17.99 -16.89 -0.95
C GLY A 656 -16.95 -17.94 -1.31
N LEU A 657 -15.86 -17.50 -1.93
CA LEU A 657 -14.65 -18.29 -2.13
C LEU A 657 -13.44 -17.54 -1.59
N THR A 658 -12.70 -18.17 -0.69
CA THR A 658 -11.42 -17.67 -0.19
C THR A 658 -10.28 -18.52 -0.73
N ILE A 659 -9.27 -17.88 -1.31
CA ILE A 659 -8.03 -18.51 -1.75
C ILE A 659 -6.92 -18.18 -0.75
N GLY A 660 -6.47 -19.19 -0.02
CA GLY A 660 -5.35 -19.11 0.91
C GLY A 660 -4.04 -19.61 0.32
N ALA A 661 -2.93 -19.24 0.97
CA ALA A 661 -1.57 -19.64 0.60
C ALA A 661 -1.15 -19.25 -0.84
N GLY A 662 -1.62 -18.10 -1.32
CA GLY A 662 -1.28 -17.56 -2.63
C GLY A 662 -2.36 -16.62 -3.15
N VAL A 663 -2.00 -15.77 -4.11
CA VAL A 663 -2.94 -14.97 -4.90
C VAL A 663 -2.86 -15.47 -6.34
N PRO A 664 -3.97 -15.91 -6.97
CA PRO A 664 -3.98 -16.33 -8.37
C PRO A 664 -3.55 -15.20 -9.33
N SER A 665 -3.25 -15.56 -10.58
CA SER A 665 -3.12 -14.55 -11.64
C SER A 665 -4.48 -13.91 -11.92
N ILE A 666 -4.48 -12.78 -12.64
CA ILE A 666 -5.71 -12.06 -12.98
C ILE A 666 -6.65 -12.98 -13.76
N GLU A 667 -6.12 -13.74 -14.72
CA GLU A 667 -6.90 -14.63 -15.58
C GLU A 667 -7.59 -15.74 -14.78
N VAL A 668 -6.85 -16.37 -13.85
CA VAL A 668 -7.40 -17.42 -12.99
C VAL A 668 -8.43 -16.85 -12.01
N ALA A 669 -8.19 -15.66 -11.47
CA ALA A 669 -9.17 -14.99 -10.61
C ALA A 669 -10.44 -14.60 -11.37
N SER A 670 -10.31 -14.10 -12.61
CA SER A 670 -11.44 -13.80 -13.49
C SER A 670 -12.29 -15.03 -13.76
N GLU A 671 -11.66 -16.18 -14.05
CA GLU A 671 -12.39 -17.44 -14.24
C GLU A 671 -13.26 -17.77 -13.02
N TYR A 672 -12.73 -17.65 -11.80
CA TYR A 672 -13.52 -17.92 -10.59
C TYR A 672 -14.65 -16.92 -10.38
N ILE A 673 -14.41 -15.64 -10.64
CA ILE A 673 -15.40 -14.56 -10.48
C ILE A 673 -16.56 -14.74 -11.47
N GLU A 674 -16.26 -15.03 -12.73
CA GLU A 674 -17.26 -15.07 -13.81
C GLU A 674 -18.02 -16.39 -13.88
N THR A 675 -17.42 -17.52 -13.47
CA THR A 675 -17.99 -18.85 -13.72
C THR A 675 -18.71 -19.48 -12.52
N LEU A 676 -18.29 -19.17 -11.28
CA LEU A 676 -18.75 -19.92 -10.11
C LEU A 676 -20.10 -19.46 -9.57
N GLY A 677 -20.58 -18.26 -9.93
CA GLY A 677 -21.82 -17.68 -9.39
C GLY A 677 -21.75 -17.31 -7.90
N ILE A 678 -20.54 -17.05 -7.41
CA ILE A 678 -20.24 -16.50 -6.08
C ILE A 678 -20.54 -15.00 -6.05
N LYS A 679 -20.77 -14.44 -4.87
CA LYS A 679 -21.07 -13.01 -4.63
C LYS A 679 -19.84 -12.22 -4.18
N HIS A 680 -18.85 -12.89 -3.60
CA HIS A 680 -17.59 -12.28 -3.20
C HIS A 680 -16.45 -13.30 -3.31
N ILE A 681 -15.25 -12.78 -3.54
CA ILE A 681 -14.01 -13.57 -3.53
C ILE A 681 -13.05 -12.95 -2.51
N SER A 682 -12.26 -13.79 -1.85
CA SER A 682 -11.28 -13.36 -0.87
C SER A 682 -9.90 -13.91 -1.15
N PHE A 683 -8.88 -13.07 -0.91
CA PHE A 683 -7.48 -13.45 -1.02
C PHE A 683 -6.76 -13.18 0.31
N LYS A 684 -5.79 -14.06 0.63
CA LYS A 684 -4.90 -13.93 1.81
C LYS A 684 -3.48 -13.55 1.36
N PRO A 685 -3.20 -12.29 0.98
CA PRO A 685 -1.87 -11.87 0.56
C PRO A 685 -0.90 -11.87 1.76
N GLY A 686 0.30 -12.41 1.54
CA GLY A 686 1.36 -12.50 2.56
C GLY A 686 2.58 -11.60 2.32
N SER A 687 2.56 -10.76 1.29
CA SER A 687 3.63 -9.80 0.94
C SER A 687 3.08 -8.54 0.27
N VAL A 688 3.91 -7.51 0.11
CA VAL A 688 3.54 -6.27 -0.61
C VAL A 688 3.17 -6.55 -2.08
N GLU A 689 3.89 -7.47 -2.73
CA GLU A 689 3.61 -7.89 -4.10
C GLU A 689 2.28 -8.63 -4.20
N ALA A 690 1.95 -9.47 -3.22
CA ALA A 690 0.66 -10.16 -3.17
C ALA A 690 -0.51 -9.20 -2.90
N ILE A 691 -0.29 -8.16 -2.07
CA ILE A 691 -1.25 -7.05 -1.91
C ILE A 691 -1.49 -6.38 -3.28
N GLN A 692 -0.41 -6.10 -4.02
CA GLN A 692 -0.53 -5.49 -5.34
C GLN A 692 -1.26 -6.40 -6.35
N ALA A 693 -1.02 -7.71 -6.32
CA ALA A 693 -1.75 -8.66 -7.15
C ALA A 693 -3.26 -8.63 -6.85
N THR A 694 -3.63 -8.55 -5.57
CA THR A 694 -5.03 -8.42 -5.15
C THR A 694 -5.67 -7.12 -5.64
N ILE A 695 -4.93 -6.00 -5.57
CA ILE A 695 -5.36 -4.71 -6.13
C ILE A 695 -5.60 -4.82 -7.64
N ASN A 696 -4.72 -5.52 -8.37
CA ASN A 696 -4.87 -5.70 -9.81
C ASN A 696 -6.11 -6.52 -10.16
N VAL A 697 -6.43 -7.56 -9.39
CA VAL A 697 -7.68 -8.33 -9.54
C VAL A 697 -8.90 -7.43 -9.27
N ALA A 698 -8.87 -6.64 -8.20
CA ALA A 698 -9.96 -5.71 -7.88
C ALA A 698 -10.18 -4.65 -8.98
N LYS A 699 -9.11 -4.16 -9.61
CA LYS A 699 -9.18 -3.23 -10.75
C LYS A 699 -9.72 -3.88 -12.01
N ALA A 700 -9.45 -5.17 -12.23
CA ALA A 700 -9.97 -5.91 -13.38
C ALA A 700 -11.49 -6.15 -13.27
N HIS A 701 -12.03 -6.17 -12.05
CA HIS A 701 -13.45 -6.41 -11.75
C HIS A 701 -14.04 -5.33 -10.84
N PRO A 702 -14.15 -4.06 -11.30
CA PRO A 702 -14.44 -2.91 -10.44
C PRO A 702 -15.80 -2.95 -9.72
N ASP A 703 -16.74 -3.77 -10.21
CA ASP A 703 -18.09 -3.93 -9.62
C ASP A 703 -18.24 -5.20 -8.77
N PHE A 704 -17.21 -6.06 -8.71
CA PHE A 704 -17.25 -7.31 -7.96
C PHE A 704 -16.55 -7.16 -6.60
N PRO A 705 -17.18 -7.57 -5.47
CA PRO A 705 -16.56 -7.48 -4.15
C PRO A 705 -15.33 -8.38 -4.00
N VAL A 706 -14.18 -7.77 -3.69
CA VAL A 706 -12.91 -8.46 -3.43
C VAL A 706 -12.48 -8.22 -1.99
N ILE A 707 -12.45 -9.27 -1.18
CA ILE A 707 -12.00 -9.21 0.21
C ILE A 707 -10.48 -9.45 0.26
N MET A 708 -9.77 -8.54 0.91
CA MET A 708 -8.36 -8.68 1.23
C MET A 708 -8.23 -9.03 2.71
N GLN A 709 -7.99 -10.31 3.00
CA GLN A 709 -7.65 -10.78 4.34
C GLN A 709 -6.15 -10.63 4.55
N TRP A 710 -5.71 -9.45 4.95
CA TRP A 710 -4.31 -9.20 5.23
C TRP A 710 -3.90 -9.97 6.48
N THR A 711 -2.88 -10.82 6.37
CA THR A 711 -2.29 -11.57 7.49
C THR A 711 -0.78 -11.39 7.58
N GLY A 712 -0.31 -10.77 8.67
CA GLY A 712 1.12 -10.67 8.98
C GLY A 712 1.73 -11.98 9.47
N GLY A 713 3.06 -12.02 9.59
CA GLY A 713 3.85 -13.20 9.97
C GLY A 713 3.54 -13.76 11.37
N ARG A 714 2.97 -12.95 12.26
CA ARG A 714 2.57 -13.34 13.63
C ARG A 714 1.32 -14.22 13.72
N GLY A 715 0.75 -14.66 12.59
CA GLY A 715 -0.42 -15.53 12.53
C GLY A 715 -0.14 -16.99 12.89
N GLY A 716 -1.16 -17.71 13.35
CA GLY A 716 -1.06 -19.14 13.62
C GLY A 716 -1.13 -19.99 12.35
N GLY A 717 -0.47 -21.15 12.34
CA GLY A 717 -0.37 -21.99 11.14
C GLY A 717 0.67 -21.45 10.16
N HIS A 718 0.43 -21.65 8.85
CA HIS A 718 1.33 -21.10 7.83
C HIS A 718 1.35 -19.57 7.90
N HIS A 719 2.54 -18.98 7.84
CA HIS A 719 2.71 -17.54 7.96
C HIS A 719 3.79 -16.98 7.03
N SER A 720 3.73 -15.68 6.78
CA SER A 720 4.80 -14.97 6.06
C SER A 720 5.95 -14.58 7.01
N PHE A 721 6.97 -13.96 6.45
CA PHE A 721 8.06 -13.33 7.20
C PHE A 721 7.82 -11.83 7.43
N GLU A 722 6.62 -11.32 7.09
CA GLU A 722 6.31 -9.90 7.12
C GLU A 722 5.86 -9.43 8.49
N ASP A 723 6.28 -8.21 8.85
CA ASP A 723 5.59 -7.41 9.86
C ASP A 723 4.13 -7.18 9.44
N PHE A 724 3.22 -7.06 10.42
CA PHE A 724 1.81 -6.82 10.15
C PHE A 724 1.54 -5.37 9.68
N HIS A 725 2.25 -4.38 10.20
CA HIS A 725 1.91 -2.97 9.98
C HIS A 725 2.54 -2.40 8.71
N GLN A 726 3.84 -2.62 8.51
CA GLN A 726 4.63 -1.95 7.49
C GLN A 726 4.11 -2.14 6.05
N PRO A 727 3.66 -3.34 5.62
CA PRO A 727 3.08 -3.53 4.29
C PRO A 727 1.76 -2.78 4.08
N ILE A 728 0.96 -2.61 5.14
CA ILE A 728 -0.29 -1.84 5.05
C ILE A 728 0.02 -0.35 4.99
N LEU A 729 0.93 0.17 5.82
CA LEU A 729 1.31 1.59 5.79
C LEU A 729 1.77 2.04 4.40
N SER A 730 2.48 1.19 3.64
CA SER A 730 2.94 1.50 2.29
C SER A 730 1.89 1.34 1.20
N MET A 731 0.86 0.52 1.42
CA MET A 731 -0.12 0.14 0.39
C MET A 731 -1.53 0.68 0.65
N TYR A 732 -1.83 1.21 1.84
CA TYR A 732 -3.19 1.58 2.26
C TYR A 732 -3.87 2.55 1.29
N GLY A 733 -3.19 3.62 0.86
CA GLY A 733 -3.75 4.55 -0.14
C GLY A 733 -4.09 3.86 -1.46
N ARG A 734 -3.26 2.91 -1.93
CA ARG A 734 -3.53 2.13 -3.15
C ARG A 734 -4.68 1.15 -2.98
N ILE A 735 -4.82 0.57 -1.79
CA ILE A 735 -5.94 -0.31 -1.42
C ILE A 735 -7.25 0.50 -1.46
N ARG A 736 -7.30 1.66 -0.79
CA ARG A 736 -8.52 2.48 -0.67
C ARG A 736 -8.97 3.15 -1.97
N ARG A 737 -8.08 3.28 -2.96
CA ARG A 737 -8.46 3.69 -4.32
C ARG A 737 -9.35 2.66 -5.04
N CYS A 738 -9.40 1.40 -4.58
CA CYS A 738 -10.27 0.37 -5.16
C CYS A 738 -11.59 0.29 -4.39
N ARG A 739 -12.65 0.90 -4.94
CA ARG A 739 -13.97 1.02 -4.29
C ARG A 739 -14.67 -0.31 -4.02
N ASN A 740 -14.29 -1.40 -4.66
CA ASN A 740 -14.80 -2.76 -4.44
C ASN A 740 -13.98 -3.60 -3.46
N LEU A 741 -12.82 -3.12 -3.00
CA LEU A 741 -11.90 -3.88 -2.16
C LEU A 741 -12.23 -3.72 -0.66
N VAL A 742 -12.54 -4.82 0.03
CA VAL A 742 -12.83 -4.86 1.47
C VAL A 742 -11.59 -5.28 2.24
N LEU A 743 -11.03 -4.41 3.08
CA LEU A 743 -9.78 -4.66 3.80
C LEU A 743 -10.05 -5.20 5.22
N ILE A 744 -9.64 -6.44 5.48
CA ILE A 744 -9.82 -7.13 6.77
C ILE A 744 -8.46 -7.34 7.44
N ALA A 745 -8.36 -7.01 8.72
CA ALA A 745 -7.15 -7.21 9.51
C ALA A 745 -7.12 -8.61 10.16
N GLY A 746 -6.03 -9.33 9.93
CA GLY A 746 -5.51 -10.43 10.75
C GLY A 746 -4.00 -10.26 10.89
N SER A 747 -3.34 -10.47 12.00
CA SER A 747 -3.36 -11.63 12.86
C SER A 747 -2.94 -11.20 14.26
N GLY A 748 -3.01 -12.10 15.25
CA GLY A 748 -2.62 -11.76 16.63
C GLY A 748 -3.73 -11.13 17.48
N PHE A 749 -4.98 -11.16 17.00
CA PHE A 749 -6.12 -10.56 17.69
C PHE A 749 -6.84 -11.53 18.62
N GLY A 750 -7.47 -11.00 19.67
CA GLY A 750 -8.23 -11.83 20.60
C GLY A 750 -9.41 -11.19 21.34
N GLY A 751 -9.59 -9.87 21.26
CA GLY A 751 -10.67 -9.14 21.92
C GLY A 751 -11.07 -7.86 21.19
N ALA A 752 -11.95 -7.08 21.83
CA ALA A 752 -12.39 -5.78 21.30
C ALA A 752 -11.29 -4.71 21.46
N GLU A 753 -10.58 -4.70 22.59
CA GLU A 753 -9.60 -3.65 22.95
C GLU A 753 -8.39 -3.60 22.00
N ASP A 754 -7.88 -4.76 21.60
CA ASP A 754 -6.73 -4.87 20.70
C ASP A 754 -7.12 -4.66 19.22
N THR A 755 -8.37 -4.93 18.85
CA THR A 755 -8.86 -4.75 17.48
C THR A 755 -9.43 -3.36 17.20
N TYR A 756 -9.97 -2.68 18.21
CA TYR A 756 -10.60 -1.36 18.06
C TYR A 756 -9.69 -0.29 17.44
N PRO A 757 -8.38 -0.19 17.77
CA PRO A 757 -7.47 0.75 17.12
C PRO A 757 -7.32 0.53 15.61
N TYR A 758 -7.51 -0.69 15.11
CA TYR A 758 -7.47 -1.01 13.69
C TYR A 758 -8.79 -0.64 13.01
N LEU A 759 -9.91 -0.90 13.67
CA LEU A 759 -11.23 -0.53 13.18
C LEU A 759 -11.39 0.98 13.05
N ASN A 760 -10.99 1.77 14.06
CA ASN A 760 -11.08 3.23 14.00
C ASN A 760 -9.87 3.92 13.33
N GLY A 761 -8.85 3.14 12.94
CA GLY A 761 -7.66 3.60 12.21
C GLY A 761 -6.57 4.27 13.06
N THR A 762 -6.76 4.45 14.36
CA THR A 762 -5.80 5.17 15.24
C THR A 762 -4.45 4.47 15.39
N TRP A 763 -4.36 3.18 15.07
CA TRP A 763 -3.10 2.42 15.08
C TRP A 763 -1.99 3.08 14.26
N ALA A 764 -2.33 3.68 13.11
CA ALA A 764 -1.39 4.28 12.16
C ALA A 764 -0.70 5.53 12.71
N LYS A 765 -1.33 6.25 13.66
CA LYS A 765 -0.76 7.46 14.29
C LYS A 765 0.56 7.19 14.99
N LYS A 766 0.73 5.99 15.57
CA LYS A 766 1.98 5.57 16.22
C LYS A 766 3.18 5.54 15.26
N PHE A 767 2.91 5.47 13.95
CA PHE A 767 3.91 5.42 12.88
C PHE A 767 4.04 6.74 12.11
N GLY A 768 3.36 7.82 12.54
CA GLY A 768 3.39 9.12 11.85
C GLY A 768 2.52 9.16 10.59
N TYR A 769 1.46 8.35 10.53
CA TYR A 769 0.51 8.34 9.41
C TYR A 769 -0.88 8.83 9.86
N PRO A 770 -1.71 9.35 8.94
CA PRO A 770 -3.11 9.63 9.24
C PRO A 770 -3.85 8.33 9.59
N PRO A 771 -5.05 8.41 10.23
CA PRO A 771 -5.75 7.21 10.64
C PRO A 771 -6.13 6.33 9.44
N MET A 772 -5.95 5.02 9.59
CA MET A 772 -6.18 4.02 8.53
C MET A 772 -7.19 2.95 8.98
N PRO A 773 -8.51 3.25 8.98
CA PRO A 773 -9.54 2.30 9.39
C PRO A 773 -9.51 0.98 8.60
N PHE A 774 -9.71 -0.16 9.25
CA PHE A 774 -9.99 -1.43 8.58
C PHE A 774 -11.50 -1.67 8.49
N ASP A 775 -11.94 -2.43 7.48
CA ASP A 775 -13.36 -2.72 7.28
C ASP A 775 -13.86 -3.83 8.22
N GLY A 776 -12.96 -4.63 8.79
CA GLY A 776 -13.27 -5.63 9.79
C GLY A 776 -12.05 -6.41 10.25
N VAL A 777 -12.30 -7.42 11.09
CA VAL A 777 -11.25 -8.22 11.72
C VAL A 777 -11.53 -9.72 11.60
N LEU A 778 -10.46 -10.50 11.50
CA LEU A 778 -10.53 -11.95 11.47
C LEU A 778 -9.85 -12.59 12.67
N PHE A 779 -10.43 -13.69 13.17
CA PHE A 779 -9.93 -14.49 14.28
C PHE A 779 -9.63 -15.92 13.81
N GLY A 780 -8.44 -16.40 14.17
CA GLY A 780 -8.03 -17.78 13.97
C GLY A 780 -7.76 -18.46 15.30
N SER A 781 -6.53 -18.30 15.82
CA SER A 781 -6.09 -18.96 17.05
C SER A 781 -6.98 -18.72 18.29
N ARG A 782 -7.60 -17.54 18.40
CA ARG A 782 -8.48 -17.18 19.53
C ARG A 782 -9.66 -18.15 19.70
N VAL A 783 -10.22 -18.65 18.60
CA VAL A 783 -11.45 -19.45 18.62
C VAL A 783 -11.19 -20.96 18.70
N MET A 784 -9.92 -21.39 18.65
CA MET A 784 -9.54 -22.81 18.71
C MET A 784 -9.87 -23.48 20.04
N VAL A 785 -10.06 -22.69 21.09
CA VAL A 785 -10.44 -23.16 22.44
C VAL A 785 -11.95 -23.07 22.70
N SER A 786 -12.73 -22.67 21.69
CA SER A 786 -14.18 -22.55 21.82
C SER A 786 -14.84 -23.92 22.03
N LYS A 787 -15.99 -23.92 22.70
CA LYS A 787 -16.72 -25.14 23.08
C LYS A 787 -17.03 -26.03 21.88
N GLU A 788 -17.50 -25.43 20.79
CA GLU A 788 -17.97 -26.11 19.60
C GLU A 788 -16.82 -26.56 18.67
N CYS A 789 -15.60 -26.06 18.86
CA CYS A 789 -14.43 -26.49 18.10
C CYS A 789 -13.97 -27.89 18.55
N TRP A 790 -13.63 -28.76 17.58
CA TRP A 790 -13.25 -30.16 17.82
C TRP A 790 -11.87 -30.35 18.45
N THR A 791 -11.10 -29.29 18.69
CA THR A 791 -9.85 -29.34 19.44
C THR A 791 -10.04 -30.16 20.72
N SER A 792 -9.22 -31.19 20.93
CA SER A 792 -9.38 -32.08 22.07
C SER A 792 -9.21 -31.31 23.40
N PRO A 793 -9.89 -31.72 24.51
CA PRO A 793 -9.85 -30.97 25.77
C PRO A 793 -8.45 -30.66 26.30
N ALA A 794 -7.53 -31.63 26.25
CA ALA A 794 -6.15 -31.41 26.68
C ALA A 794 -5.38 -30.47 25.74
N ALA A 795 -5.68 -30.48 24.43
CA ALA A 795 -5.13 -29.53 23.47
C ALA A 795 -5.66 -28.10 23.73
N LYS A 796 -6.95 -27.93 24.03
CA LYS A 796 -7.51 -26.63 24.46
C LYS A 796 -6.82 -26.11 25.72
N ALA A 797 -6.65 -26.98 26.73
CA ALA A 797 -5.94 -26.62 27.96
C ALA A 797 -4.48 -26.21 27.70
N ALA A 798 -3.78 -26.91 26.80
CA ALA A 798 -2.41 -26.57 26.43
C ALA A 798 -2.31 -25.22 25.68
N ILE A 799 -3.30 -24.88 24.84
CA ILE A 799 -3.39 -23.55 24.20
C ILE A 799 -3.58 -22.47 25.27
N VAL A 800 -4.51 -22.67 26.21
CA VAL A 800 -4.78 -21.68 27.28
C VAL A 800 -3.57 -21.50 28.22
N ALA A 801 -2.78 -22.56 28.43
CA ALA A 801 -1.58 -22.50 29.26
C ALA A 801 -0.42 -21.72 28.62
N ALA A 802 -0.46 -21.45 27.31
CA ALA A 802 0.61 -20.75 26.61
C ALA A 802 0.58 -19.24 26.91
N PRO A 803 1.66 -18.65 27.44
CA PRO A 803 1.66 -17.23 27.82
C PRO A 803 1.48 -16.25 26.65
N GLY A 804 1.89 -16.64 25.45
CA GLY A 804 2.02 -15.77 24.28
C GLY A 804 3.10 -14.70 24.44
N VAL A 805 3.22 -13.85 23.43
CA VAL A 805 4.16 -12.71 23.39
C VAL A 805 3.49 -11.48 22.78
N ASP A 806 4.13 -10.32 22.94
CA ASP A 806 3.76 -9.11 22.22
C ASP A 806 4.31 -9.10 20.80
N ASP A 807 3.80 -8.17 19.99
CA ASP A 807 4.17 -8.01 18.60
C ASP A 807 5.68 -7.75 18.38
N ALA A 808 6.35 -7.08 19.30
CA ALA A 808 7.80 -6.86 19.17
C ALA A 808 8.63 -8.16 19.25
N ASP A 809 8.05 -9.25 19.77
CA ASP A 809 8.77 -10.46 20.16
C ASP A 809 8.38 -11.71 19.35
N TRP A 810 7.39 -11.62 18.45
CA TRP A 810 6.90 -12.80 17.72
C TRP A 810 7.97 -13.47 16.84
N GLU A 811 8.94 -12.70 16.31
CA GLU A 811 10.02 -13.26 15.47
C GLU A 811 11.02 -14.13 16.26
N LYS A 812 11.01 -14.09 17.59
CA LYS A 812 11.83 -15.00 18.42
C LYS A 812 11.49 -16.48 18.18
N THR A 813 10.27 -16.77 17.70
CA THR A 813 9.80 -18.11 17.32
C THR A 813 10.64 -18.79 16.24
N TYR A 814 11.34 -18.04 15.38
CA TYR A 814 12.25 -18.61 14.38
C TYR A 814 13.53 -19.20 14.99
N LYS A 815 13.92 -18.76 16.19
CA LYS A 815 15.14 -19.17 16.88
C LYS A 815 14.89 -20.26 17.92
N GLY A 816 13.71 -20.26 18.53
CA GLY A 816 13.29 -21.24 19.53
C GLY A 816 11.86 -20.98 20.01
N GLU A 817 11.50 -21.55 21.15
CA GLU A 817 10.20 -21.31 21.79
C GLU A 817 10.09 -19.86 22.30
N ALA A 818 8.95 -19.24 22.03
CA ALA A 818 8.56 -17.93 22.53
C ALA A 818 7.06 -17.91 22.86
N GLY A 819 6.72 -17.69 24.13
CA GLY A 819 5.33 -17.61 24.59
C GLY A 819 4.54 -18.91 24.46
N GLY A 820 5.22 -20.06 24.47
CA GLY A 820 4.66 -21.39 24.25
C GLY A 820 4.58 -21.80 22.78
N VAL A 821 5.08 -20.98 21.84
CA VAL A 821 4.97 -21.19 20.39
C VAL A 821 6.36 -21.24 19.74
N ILE A 822 6.53 -22.05 18.70
CA ILE A 822 7.76 -22.14 17.90
C ILE A 822 7.42 -22.23 16.41
N THR A 823 8.33 -21.75 15.57
CA THR A 823 8.24 -21.88 14.11
C THR A 823 8.96 -23.14 13.64
N VAL A 824 8.27 -24.00 12.90
CA VAL A 824 8.84 -25.20 12.23
C VAL A 824 8.54 -25.19 10.74
N ARG A 825 9.23 -26.01 9.94
CA ARG A 825 9.02 -26.08 8.48
C ARG A 825 8.07 -27.20 8.09
N SER A 826 7.09 -26.85 7.26
CA SER A 826 6.19 -27.80 6.60
C SER A 826 6.95 -28.77 5.67
N GLU A 827 6.23 -29.75 5.11
CA GLU A 827 6.78 -30.62 4.04
C GLU A 827 7.12 -29.83 2.76
N MET A 828 6.54 -28.64 2.59
CA MET A 828 6.76 -27.75 1.44
C MET A 828 7.85 -26.69 1.72
N GLY A 829 8.47 -26.71 2.90
CA GLY A 829 9.48 -25.73 3.31
C GLY A 829 8.92 -24.41 3.85
N GLU A 830 7.60 -24.21 3.79
CA GLU A 830 6.92 -23.04 4.35
C GLU A 830 6.91 -23.06 5.89
N PRO A 831 7.07 -21.91 6.57
CA PRO A 831 7.08 -21.84 8.02
C PRO A 831 5.67 -22.00 8.60
N ILE A 832 5.58 -22.64 9.77
CA ILE A 832 4.33 -22.88 10.49
C ILE A 832 4.54 -22.58 11.98
N HIS A 833 3.71 -21.71 12.56
CA HIS A 833 3.64 -21.54 14.00
C HIS A 833 2.83 -22.67 14.65
N LYS A 834 3.46 -23.34 15.62
CA LYS A 834 2.85 -24.41 16.41
C LYS A 834 3.17 -24.24 17.89
N LEU A 835 2.29 -24.74 18.75
CA LEU A 835 2.58 -24.88 20.17
C LEU A 835 3.85 -25.74 20.35
N ALA A 836 4.77 -25.31 21.22
CA ALA A 836 6.06 -25.94 21.44
C ALA A 836 5.96 -27.21 22.32
N THR A 837 5.15 -28.18 21.87
CA THR A 837 5.04 -29.50 22.51
C THR A 837 6.34 -30.30 22.33
N ARG A 838 6.54 -31.37 23.10
CA ARG A 838 7.73 -32.25 22.96
C ARG A 838 7.87 -32.75 21.52
N GLY A 839 6.78 -33.13 20.89
CA GLY A 839 6.76 -33.57 19.50
C GLY A 839 7.17 -32.48 18.51
N ILE A 840 6.77 -31.23 18.74
CA ILE A 840 7.16 -30.10 17.88
C ILE A 840 8.60 -29.66 18.13
N LEU A 841 9.10 -29.75 19.36
CA LEU A 841 10.52 -29.54 19.63
C LEU A 841 11.40 -30.59 18.94
N PHE A 842 10.96 -31.84 18.90
CA PHE A 842 11.62 -32.88 18.12
C PHE A 842 11.52 -32.63 16.60
N TRP A 843 10.39 -32.09 16.12
CA TRP A 843 10.27 -31.65 14.73
C TRP A 843 11.30 -30.57 14.39
N ASP A 844 11.41 -29.52 15.21
CA ASP A 844 12.41 -28.45 15.04
C ASP A 844 13.85 -29.00 15.02
N GLU A 845 14.15 -29.95 15.91
CA GLU A 845 15.44 -30.65 15.93
C GLU A 845 15.71 -31.36 14.59
N MET A 846 14.73 -32.10 14.06
CA MET A 846 14.86 -32.77 12.76
C MET A 846 14.97 -31.78 11.59
N ASP A 847 14.29 -30.63 11.63
CA ASP A 847 14.47 -29.56 10.64
C ASP A 847 15.92 -29.03 10.66
N LYS A 848 16.45 -28.78 11.87
CA LYS A 848 17.80 -28.21 12.09
C LYS A 848 18.92 -29.20 11.85
N GLU A 849 18.70 -30.50 11.95
CA GLU A 849 19.78 -31.49 11.85
C GLU A 849 19.70 -32.37 10.60
N VAL A 850 18.49 -32.72 10.15
CA VAL A 850 18.25 -33.70 9.09
C VAL A 850 17.65 -33.03 7.85
N PHE A 851 16.50 -32.36 7.96
CA PHE A 851 15.76 -31.90 6.79
C PHE A 851 16.40 -30.70 6.10
N LYS A 852 17.24 -29.91 6.78
CA LYS A 852 18.07 -28.88 6.13
C LYS A 852 19.16 -29.44 5.20
N LEU A 853 19.51 -30.73 5.34
CA LEU A 853 20.57 -31.34 4.55
C LEU A 853 20.04 -31.75 3.17
N ASP A 854 20.94 -31.74 2.18
CA ASP A 854 20.70 -32.32 0.85
C ASP A 854 20.23 -33.77 0.98
N LYS A 855 19.26 -34.21 0.15
CA LYS A 855 18.66 -35.56 0.23
C LYS A 855 19.70 -36.68 0.33
N ALA A 856 20.78 -36.61 -0.45
CA ALA A 856 21.86 -37.59 -0.44
C ALA A 856 22.60 -37.71 0.90
N LYS A 857 22.66 -36.63 1.69
CA LYS A 857 23.35 -36.57 2.99
C LYS A 857 22.44 -36.96 4.16
N ARG A 858 21.13 -37.06 3.95
CA ARG A 858 20.16 -37.39 5.01
C ARG A 858 20.30 -38.84 5.49
N ILE A 859 20.38 -39.81 4.57
CA ILE A 859 20.43 -41.25 4.92
C ILE A 859 21.62 -41.59 5.85
N PRO A 860 22.86 -41.13 5.61
CA PRO A 860 23.96 -41.37 6.54
C PRO A 860 23.71 -40.84 7.95
N VAL A 861 23.06 -39.67 8.08
CA VAL A 861 22.72 -39.07 9.37
C VAL A 861 21.61 -39.85 10.06
N LEU A 862 20.57 -40.25 9.32
CA LEU A 862 19.49 -41.11 9.82
C LEU A 862 20.04 -42.43 10.36
N LYS A 863 20.94 -43.10 9.63
CA LYS A 863 21.60 -44.33 10.08
C LYS A 863 22.44 -44.11 11.33
N LYS A 864 23.22 -43.03 11.39
CA LYS A 864 24.07 -42.69 12.55
C LYS A 864 23.25 -42.39 13.81
N LYS A 865 22.09 -41.74 13.66
CA LYS A 865 21.19 -41.36 14.76
C LYS A 865 19.99 -42.29 14.92
N ARG A 866 20.00 -43.49 14.30
CA ARG A 866 18.84 -44.42 14.25
C ARG A 866 18.20 -44.63 15.62
N GLU A 867 18.96 -45.13 16.59
CA GLU A 867 18.46 -45.42 17.95
C GLU A 867 17.85 -44.18 18.62
N TYR A 868 18.50 -43.03 18.46
CA TYR A 868 18.05 -41.77 19.03
C TYR A 868 16.72 -41.30 18.40
N ILE A 869 16.61 -41.35 17.08
CA ILE A 869 15.40 -40.95 16.33
C ILE A 869 14.24 -41.88 16.70
N ILE A 870 14.46 -43.20 16.73
CA ILE A 870 13.44 -44.19 17.10
C ILE A 870 12.94 -43.95 18.52
N LYS A 871 13.85 -43.72 19.47
CA LYS A 871 13.49 -43.37 20.85
C LYS A 871 12.61 -42.12 20.90
N LYS A 872 13.02 -41.05 20.22
CA LYS A 872 12.28 -39.79 20.16
C LYS A 872 10.91 -39.92 19.49
N LEU A 873 10.80 -40.71 18.41
CA LEU A 873 9.51 -41.02 17.78
C LEU A 873 8.56 -41.71 18.77
N ASN A 874 9.07 -42.67 19.53
CA ASN A 874 8.26 -43.45 20.48
C ASN A 874 7.90 -42.67 21.74
N GLU A 875 8.76 -41.80 22.26
CA GLU A 875 8.54 -41.07 23.52
C GLU A 875 7.83 -39.72 23.32
N ASP A 876 8.17 -39.00 22.26
CA ASP A 876 7.86 -37.58 22.13
C ASP A 876 6.97 -37.23 20.93
N PHE A 877 6.87 -38.08 19.90
CA PHE A 877 6.20 -37.70 18.65
C PHE A 877 4.83 -38.35 18.48
N GLN A 878 3.95 -37.69 17.72
CA GLN A 878 2.60 -38.18 17.42
C GLN A 878 2.57 -39.38 16.47
N LYS A 879 3.68 -39.67 15.78
CA LYS A 879 3.85 -40.85 14.94
C LYS A 879 4.97 -41.71 15.52
N PRO A 880 4.66 -42.79 16.26
CA PRO A 880 5.66 -43.67 16.82
C PRO A 880 6.42 -44.42 15.72
N TRP A 881 7.54 -45.02 16.11
CA TRP A 881 8.20 -46.02 15.29
C TRP A 881 7.30 -47.26 15.15
N PHE A 882 7.13 -47.73 13.92
CA PHE A 882 6.28 -48.88 13.66
C PHE A 882 6.86 -50.16 14.27
N GLY A 883 8.14 -50.42 14.02
CA GLY A 883 8.74 -51.72 14.28
C GLY A 883 8.87 -52.07 15.76
N ARG A 884 8.14 -53.10 16.19
CA ARG A 884 8.13 -53.57 17.59
C ARG A 884 7.94 -55.08 17.65
N ASN A 885 8.89 -55.78 18.26
CA ASN A 885 8.80 -57.23 18.44
C ASN A 885 7.90 -57.61 19.63
N LYS A 886 7.64 -58.90 19.84
CA LYS A 886 6.84 -59.44 20.96
C LYS A 886 7.40 -59.08 22.35
N ALA A 887 8.71 -58.84 22.47
CA ALA A 887 9.34 -58.40 23.72
C ALA A 887 9.10 -56.91 24.02
N GLY A 888 8.54 -56.15 23.08
CA GLY A 888 8.32 -54.71 23.19
C GLY A 888 9.51 -53.86 22.75
N GLU A 889 10.57 -54.47 22.23
CA GLU A 889 11.77 -53.79 21.76
C GLU A 889 11.56 -53.18 20.38
N SER A 890 12.20 -52.05 20.10
CA SER A 890 12.14 -51.39 18.80
C SER A 890 13.07 -52.08 17.80
N VAL A 891 12.50 -52.65 16.74
CA VAL A 891 13.24 -53.40 15.69
C VAL A 891 12.93 -52.81 14.31
N ASP A 892 13.69 -53.16 13.27
CA ASP A 892 13.34 -52.78 11.90
C ASP A 892 12.16 -53.61 11.37
N LEU A 893 11.49 -53.13 10.31
CA LEU A 893 10.38 -53.85 9.69
C LEU A 893 10.82 -55.25 9.24
N GLU A 894 12.01 -55.38 8.64
CA GLU A 894 12.59 -56.67 8.25
C GLU A 894 12.83 -57.66 9.40
N ASP A 895 12.87 -57.18 10.64
CA ASP A 895 13.09 -57.98 11.84
C ASP A 895 11.79 -58.31 12.59
N MET A 896 10.62 -57.98 12.00
CA MET A 896 9.32 -58.37 12.52
C MET A 896 8.78 -59.62 11.84
N THR A 897 8.11 -60.48 12.58
CA THR A 897 7.25 -61.53 12.03
C THR A 897 5.98 -60.96 11.41
N TYR A 898 5.36 -61.67 10.45
CA TYR A 898 4.08 -61.25 9.88
C TYR A 898 3.00 -61.04 10.96
N GLY A 899 2.98 -61.90 11.98
CA GLY A 899 2.08 -61.78 13.13
C GLY A 899 2.36 -60.56 14.01
N GLU A 900 3.61 -60.12 14.16
CA GLU A 900 3.94 -58.87 14.85
C GLU A 900 3.48 -57.66 14.03
N VAL A 901 3.70 -57.66 12.71
CA VAL A 901 3.24 -56.58 11.81
C VAL A 901 1.72 -56.43 11.88
N ALA A 902 0.97 -57.52 11.71
CA ALA A 902 -0.49 -57.50 11.75
C ALA A 902 -1.05 -56.97 13.09
N ARG A 903 -0.49 -57.44 14.22
CA ARG A 903 -0.90 -56.95 15.56
C ARG A 903 -0.55 -55.47 15.75
N ARG A 904 0.62 -55.04 15.27
CA ARG A 904 1.06 -53.65 15.40
C ARG A 904 0.26 -52.68 14.53
N MET A 905 -0.21 -53.12 13.37
CA MET A 905 -1.15 -52.35 12.55
C MET A 905 -2.44 -52.07 13.33
N VAL A 906 -3.05 -53.09 13.91
CA VAL A 906 -4.27 -52.93 14.73
C VAL A 906 -3.99 -52.05 15.95
N ASP A 907 -2.88 -52.27 16.66
CA ASP A 907 -2.48 -51.48 17.85
C ASP A 907 -2.36 -49.98 17.58
N LEU A 908 -1.91 -49.59 16.39
CA LEU A 908 -1.69 -48.18 16.03
C LEU A 908 -2.82 -47.55 15.20
N MET A 909 -3.74 -48.34 14.66
CA MET A 909 -4.79 -47.86 13.74
C MET A 909 -6.21 -48.07 14.27
N TYR A 910 -6.38 -48.90 15.30
CA TYR A 910 -7.68 -49.19 15.91
C TYR A 910 -7.74 -48.71 17.37
N ILE A 911 -8.76 -47.91 17.67
CA ILE A 911 -8.96 -47.27 18.97
C ILE A 911 -9.79 -48.22 19.83
N LYS A 912 -9.09 -49.02 20.65
CA LYS A 912 -9.67 -50.15 21.39
C LYS A 912 -10.84 -49.75 22.30
N HIS A 913 -10.73 -48.66 23.05
CA HIS A 913 -11.76 -48.23 24.00
C HIS A 913 -12.99 -47.60 23.34
N GLN A 914 -12.86 -47.12 22.10
CA GLN A 914 -13.98 -46.59 21.31
C GLN A 914 -14.53 -47.58 20.28
N LYS A 915 -13.87 -48.74 20.13
CA LYS A 915 -14.20 -49.78 19.14
C LYS A 915 -14.37 -49.23 17.72
N ARG A 916 -13.42 -48.39 17.28
CA ARG A 916 -13.40 -47.83 15.93
C ARG A 916 -12.00 -47.80 15.35
N TRP A 917 -11.92 -47.88 14.03
CA TRP A 917 -10.71 -47.50 13.30
C TRP A 917 -10.55 -45.98 13.30
N ILE A 918 -9.31 -45.50 13.29
CA ILE A 918 -9.00 -44.08 13.09
C ILE A 918 -9.63 -43.59 11.78
N ASP A 919 -9.55 -44.42 10.73
CA ASP A 919 -10.17 -44.15 9.43
C ASP A 919 -10.48 -45.48 8.71
N PRO A 920 -11.63 -45.60 8.00
CA PRO A 920 -11.98 -46.82 7.26
C PRO A 920 -10.92 -47.28 6.24
N THR A 921 -10.15 -46.36 5.68
CA THR A 921 -9.08 -46.67 4.74
C THR A 921 -7.88 -47.38 5.41
N LEU A 922 -7.69 -47.20 6.72
CA LEU A 922 -6.68 -47.91 7.51
C LEU A 922 -7.13 -49.33 7.89
N ALA A 923 -8.44 -49.52 8.10
CA ALA A 923 -9.03 -50.86 8.21
C ALA A 923 -8.79 -51.66 6.92
N LYS A 924 -9.05 -51.03 5.76
CA LYS A 924 -8.77 -51.61 4.44
C LYS A 924 -7.29 -51.98 4.28
N LEU A 925 -6.37 -51.08 4.64
CA LEU A 925 -4.94 -51.36 4.59
C LEU A 925 -4.54 -52.57 5.44
N THR A 926 -5.12 -52.71 6.64
CA THR A 926 -4.89 -53.89 7.49
C THR A 926 -5.47 -55.16 6.86
N GLY A 927 -6.67 -55.09 6.29
CA GLY A 927 -7.27 -56.21 5.55
C GLY A 927 -6.44 -56.67 4.35
N ASP A 928 -5.93 -55.72 3.56
CA ASP A 928 -5.06 -56.01 2.43
C ASP A 928 -3.76 -56.71 2.87
N PHE A 929 -3.16 -56.27 3.98
CA PHE A 929 -1.97 -56.93 4.53
C PHE A 929 -2.28 -58.32 5.09
N LEU A 930 -3.43 -58.51 5.74
CA LEU A 930 -3.85 -59.84 6.21
C LEU A 930 -4.07 -60.79 5.05
N ARG A 931 -4.67 -60.35 3.94
CA ARG A 931 -4.75 -61.16 2.71
C ARG A 931 -3.37 -61.51 2.16
N ARG A 932 -2.40 -60.58 2.27
CA ARG A 932 -1.02 -60.87 1.87
C ARG A 932 -0.37 -61.99 2.71
N ILE A 933 -0.72 -62.10 3.99
CA ILE A 933 -0.32 -63.25 4.83
C ILE A 933 -0.91 -64.54 4.27
N GLU A 934 -2.19 -64.56 3.91
CA GLU A 934 -2.83 -65.74 3.31
C GLU A 934 -2.12 -66.14 2.01
N GLU A 935 -1.86 -65.19 1.11
CA GLU A 935 -1.13 -65.43 -0.14
C GLU A 935 0.28 -66.00 0.07
N ARG A 936 0.96 -65.57 1.14
CA ARG A 936 2.34 -65.99 1.44
C ARG A 936 2.41 -67.42 1.98
N PHE A 937 1.46 -67.81 2.84
CA PHE A 937 1.50 -69.05 3.60
C PHE A 937 0.52 -70.13 3.11
N ALA A 938 -0.40 -69.80 2.19
CA ALA A 938 -1.29 -70.79 1.60
C ALA A 938 -0.53 -71.79 0.72
N THR A 939 -0.76 -73.08 0.95
CA THR A 939 -0.18 -74.19 0.19
C THR A 939 -1.10 -74.70 -0.94
N ALA A 940 -2.34 -74.18 -1.01
CA ALA A 940 -3.34 -74.49 -2.02
C ALA A 940 -4.25 -73.27 -2.28
N ASN A 941 -4.89 -73.23 -3.46
CA ASN A 941 -5.86 -72.18 -3.81
C ASN A 941 -7.15 -72.32 -3.00
N ASN A 942 -7.20 -71.64 -1.86
CA ASN A 942 -8.37 -71.54 -0.99
C ASN A 942 -9.03 -70.16 -1.12
N ASN A 943 -10.31 -70.07 -0.74
CA ASN A 943 -10.96 -68.77 -0.55
C ASN A 943 -10.33 -68.05 0.64
N SER A 944 -10.23 -66.71 0.56
CA SER A 944 -9.70 -65.88 1.65
C SER A 944 -10.47 -66.09 2.96
N LEU A 945 -9.81 -66.03 4.12
CA LEU A 945 -10.50 -66.07 5.42
C LEU A 945 -11.25 -64.77 5.71
N ILE A 946 -10.94 -63.71 4.96
CA ILE A 946 -11.53 -62.37 5.02
C ILE A 946 -12.31 -62.14 3.73
N GLN A 947 -13.61 -62.41 3.76
CA GLN A 947 -14.48 -62.24 2.60
C GLN A 947 -14.89 -60.77 2.44
N ASN A 948 -15.12 -60.07 3.56
CA ASN A 948 -15.46 -58.65 3.59
C ASN A 948 -14.64 -57.92 4.66
N TYR A 949 -14.18 -56.70 4.36
CA TYR A 949 -13.46 -55.87 5.32
C TYR A 949 -14.33 -55.31 6.44
N SER A 950 -15.67 -55.42 6.37
CA SER A 950 -16.54 -55.23 7.53
C SER A 950 -16.25 -56.21 8.68
N GLU A 951 -15.65 -57.37 8.39
CA GLU A 951 -15.21 -58.31 9.44
C GLU A 951 -14.13 -57.69 10.34
N LEU A 952 -13.42 -56.65 9.87
CA LEU A 952 -12.41 -55.94 10.65
C LEU A 952 -12.98 -54.92 11.63
N ASP A 953 -14.30 -54.82 11.79
CA ASP A 953 -14.91 -54.07 12.89
C ASP A 953 -14.54 -54.71 14.26
N GLU A 954 -14.21 -56.01 14.28
CA GLU A 954 -13.63 -56.72 15.43
C GLU A 954 -12.24 -57.29 15.07
N PRO A 955 -11.21 -56.43 14.93
CA PRO A 955 -9.97 -56.79 14.24
C PRO A 955 -9.12 -57.82 15.00
N PHE A 956 -9.18 -57.82 16.33
CA PHE A 956 -8.42 -58.76 17.15
C PHE A 956 -8.83 -60.22 16.87
N THR A 957 -10.12 -60.47 16.68
CA THR A 957 -10.65 -61.81 16.36
C THR A 957 -10.20 -62.25 14.98
N ILE A 958 -10.23 -61.35 13.99
CA ILE A 958 -9.80 -61.67 12.63
C ILE A 958 -8.30 -61.92 12.55
N VAL A 959 -7.48 -61.07 13.19
CA VAL A 959 -6.03 -61.30 13.28
C VAL A 959 -5.74 -62.66 13.92
N GLN A 960 -6.43 -63.00 15.02
CA GLN A 960 -6.25 -64.30 15.67
C GLN A 960 -6.67 -65.47 14.76
N LYS A 961 -7.78 -65.34 14.02
CA LYS A 961 -8.26 -66.36 13.06
C LYS A 961 -7.24 -66.61 11.96
N VAL A 962 -6.69 -65.54 11.36
CA VAL A 962 -5.67 -65.63 10.32
C VAL A 962 -4.40 -66.29 10.87
N LEU A 963 -3.88 -65.82 12.01
CA LEU A 963 -2.64 -66.35 12.59
C LEU A 963 -2.77 -67.78 13.12
N SER A 964 -3.96 -68.20 13.57
CA SER A 964 -4.21 -69.59 13.98
C SER A 964 -4.29 -70.54 12.77
N THR A 965 -4.73 -70.04 11.61
CA THR A 965 -4.78 -70.82 10.37
C THR A 965 -3.41 -70.92 9.71
N TYR A 966 -2.61 -69.85 9.79
CA TYR A 966 -1.25 -69.77 9.24
C TYR A 966 -0.23 -69.55 10.36
N PRO A 967 0.05 -70.56 11.23
CA PRO A 967 0.88 -70.40 12.42
C PRO A 967 2.34 -70.03 12.11
N GLU A 968 2.86 -70.38 10.93
CA GLU A 968 4.21 -69.99 10.51
C GLU A 968 4.37 -68.46 10.38
N ALA A 969 3.28 -67.73 10.14
CA ALA A 969 3.29 -66.26 10.11
C ALA A 969 3.70 -65.63 11.46
N ASP A 970 3.59 -66.38 12.56
CA ASP A 970 3.95 -65.95 13.91
C ASP A 970 5.41 -66.24 14.30
N VAL A 971 6.15 -66.93 13.42
CA VAL A 971 7.53 -67.37 13.61
C VAL A 971 8.44 -66.80 12.52
N GLN A 972 7.97 -66.75 11.28
CA GLN A 972 8.77 -66.27 10.15
C GLN A 972 8.79 -64.74 10.09
N LEU A 973 9.99 -64.18 9.95
CA LEU A 973 10.19 -62.77 9.62
C LEU A 973 9.53 -62.41 8.28
N ILE A 974 9.10 -61.17 8.14
CA ILE A 974 8.51 -60.67 6.91
C ILE A 974 9.49 -60.80 5.74
N ASN A 975 9.03 -61.31 4.60
CA ASN A 975 9.87 -61.43 3.41
C ASN A 975 10.23 -60.04 2.87
N ALA A 976 11.44 -59.87 2.33
CA ALA A 976 11.90 -58.61 1.73
C ALA A 976 10.92 -58.02 0.68
N GLN A 977 10.28 -58.87 -0.14
CA GLN A 977 9.25 -58.42 -1.09
C GLN A 977 8.02 -57.84 -0.39
N ASP A 978 7.64 -58.41 0.76
CA ASP A 978 6.47 -58.01 1.52
C ASP A 978 6.75 -56.79 2.41
N CYS A 979 8.01 -56.57 2.83
CA CYS A 979 8.45 -55.28 3.38
C CYS A 979 8.19 -54.16 2.38
N GLN A 980 8.65 -54.32 1.13
CA GLN A 980 8.42 -53.35 0.06
C GLN A 980 6.92 -53.18 -0.22
N HIS A 981 6.16 -54.27 -0.27
CA HIS A 981 4.71 -54.21 -0.44
C HIS A 981 4.03 -53.40 0.67
N PHE A 982 4.40 -53.64 1.94
CA PHE A 982 3.89 -52.91 3.09
C PHE A 982 4.21 -51.41 3.01
N LEU A 983 5.46 -51.05 2.69
CA LEU A 983 5.85 -49.64 2.51
C LEU A 983 5.07 -48.96 1.38
N LEU A 984 4.80 -49.67 0.28
CA LEU A 984 3.95 -49.18 -0.81
C LEU A 984 2.48 -49.01 -0.38
N LEU A 985 1.94 -49.94 0.43
CA LEU A 985 0.60 -49.79 1.01
C LEU A 985 0.51 -48.54 1.91
N CYS A 986 1.54 -48.27 2.70
CA CYS A 986 1.61 -47.09 3.56
C CYS A 986 1.62 -45.76 2.77
N GLN A 987 1.97 -45.78 1.49
CA GLN A 987 2.00 -44.61 0.59
C GLN A 987 0.84 -44.57 -0.42
N ARG A 988 -0.12 -45.49 -0.32
CA ARG A 988 -1.23 -45.62 -1.26
C ARG A 988 -2.09 -44.34 -1.29
N ARG A 989 -2.48 -43.92 -2.51
CA ARG A 989 -3.36 -42.75 -2.72
C ARG A 989 -4.80 -43.06 -2.32
N GLY A 990 -5.53 -42.03 -1.88
CA GLY A 990 -6.93 -42.15 -1.45
C GLY A 990 -7.09 -42.84 -0.09
N GLN A 991 -6.01 -42.92 0.68
CA GLN A 991 -5.95 -43.51 2.01
C GLN A 991 -5.41 -42.47 2.99
N LYS A 992 -5.92 -42.48 4.21
CA LYS A 992 -5.36 -41.67 5.29
C LYS A 992 -3.88 -42.08 5.51
N PRO A 993 -2.92 -41.15 5.57
CA PRO A 993 -1.53 -41.49 5.85
C PRO A 993 -1.39 -42.25 7.17
N THR A 994 -0.48 -43.21 7.20
CA THR A 994 -0.30 -44.07 8.38
C THR A 994 0.13 -43.24 9.61
N PRO A 995 -0.42 -43.55 10.81
CA PRO A 995 -0.13 -42.80 12.03
C PRO A 995 1.21 -43.19 12.66
N PHE A 996 2.19 -43.65 11.86
CA PHE A 996 3.49 -44.13 12.32
C PHE A 996 4.57 -43.93 11.25
N VAL A 997 5.84 -44.06 11.67
CA VAL A 997 7.00 -44.07 10.78
C VAL A 997 7.46 -45.52 10.57
N PRO A 998 7.37 -46.05 9.34
CA PRO A 998 7.69 -47.46 9.07
C PRO A 998 9.17 -47.72 8.71
N CYS A 999 9.92 -46.68 8.30
CA CYS A 999 11.32 -46.79 7.88
C CYS A 999 12.07 -45.46 8.04
N LEU A 1000 13.42 -45.51 8.05
CA LEU A 1000 14.32 -44.35 8.04
C LEU A 1000 15.12 -44.28 6.72
N ASP A 1001 14.45 -44.01 5.62
CA ASP A 1001 15.02 -43.86 4.28
C ASP A 1001 14.82 -42.44 3.71
N ASP A 1002 14.90 -42.29 2.38
CA ASP A 1002 14.70 -41.02 1.69
C ASP A 1002 13.24 -40.50 1.77
N THR A 1003 12.30 -41.33 2.20
CA THR A 1003 10.90 -40.99 2.43
C THR A 1003 10.59 -40.61 3.89
N PHE A 1004 11.59 -40.58 4.78
CA PHE A 1004 11.41 -40.24 6.20
C PHE A 1004 10.69 -38.90 6.41
N GLU A 1005 11.05 -37.84 5.67
CA GLU A 1005 10.40 -36.53 5.81
C GLU A 1005 8.90 -36.58 5.50
N PHE A 1006 8.51 -37.38 4.49
CA PHE A 1006 7.11 -37.61 4.15
C PHE A 1006 6.39 -38.30 5.30
N PHE A 1007 6.89 -39.45 5.78
CA PHE A 1007 6.24 -40.16 6.87
C PHE A 1007 6.18 -39.33 8.16
N PHE A 1008 7.21 -38.53 8.44
CA PHE A 1008 7.28 -37.66 9.60
C PHE A 1008 6.24 -36.52 9.55
N LYS A 1009 6.18 -35.77 8.44
CA LYS A 1009 5.40 -34.51 8.36
C LYS A 1009 3.98 -34.66 7.83
N LYS A 1010 3.69 -35.70 7.04
CA LYS A 1010 2.41 -35.82 6.32
C LYS A 1010 1.21 -35.96 7.27
N ASP A 1011 0.11 -35.27 6.98
CA ASP A 1011 -1.16 -35.38 7.72
C ASP A 1011 -0.98 -35.31 9.24
N SER A 1012 -0.38 -34.19 9.67
CA SER A 1012 0.13 -33.99 11.03
C SER A 1012 -0.76 -33.15 11.94
N LEU A 1013 -1.97 -32.74 11.50
CA LEU A 1013 -2.78 -31.76 12.22
C LEU A 1013 -4.02 -32.36 12.92
N TRP A 1014 -4.58 -33.43 12.39
CA TRP A 1014 -5.84 -34.01 12.88
C TRP A 1014 -5.71 -34.60 14.30
N GLN A 1015 -4.49 -34.98 14.71
CA GLN A 1015 -4.20 -35.53 16.03
C GLN A 1015 -4.54 -34.55 17.17
N SER A 1016 -4.56 -33.24 16.89
CA SER A 1016 -4.97 -32.23 17.88
C SER A 1016 -6.48 -32.20 18.14
N GLU A 1017 -7.29 -32.75 17.24
CA GLU A 1017 -8.74 -32.88 17.37
C GLU A 1017 -9.16 -34.28 17.84
N ASP A 1018 -8.36 -35.31 17.55
CA ASP A 1018 -8.63 -36.69 17.97
C ASP A 1018 -7.46 -37.28 18.80
N LEU A 1019 -7.23 -36.72 20.00
CA LEU A 1019 -6.21 -37.24 20.94
C LEU A 1019 -6.45 -38.69 21.35
N GLU A 1020 -7.70 -39.16 21.28
CA GLU A 1020 -8.10 -40.53 21.60
C GLU A 1020 -7.42 -41.58 20.69
N ALA A 1021 -6.99 -41.15 19.49
CA ALA A 1021 -6.23 -41.94 18.53
C ALA A 1021 -4.72 -41.86 18.72
N VAL A 1022 -4.22 -40.95 19.57
CA VAL A 1022 -2.80 -40.72 19.80
C VAL A 1022 -2.30 -41.65 20.90
N VAL A 1023 -1.08 -42.16 20.76
CA VAL A 1023 -0.42 -42.99 21.79
C VAL A 1023 -0.45 -42.27 23.13
N ASP A 1024 -0.94 -42.96 24.15
CA ASP A 1024 -1.13 -42.46 25.52
C ASP A 1024 -2.06 -41.23 25.66
N GLN A 1025 -2.80 -40.86 24.60
CA GLN A 1025 -3.67 -39.68 24.55
C GLN A 1025 -2.93 -38.37 24.90
N ASP A 1026 -1.62 -38.36 24.60
CA ASP A 1026 -0.68 -37.40 25.14
C ASP A 1026 -0.54 -36.16 24.25
N VAL A 1027 -1.06 -35.03 24.75
CA VAL A 1027 -0.99 -33.73 24.07
C VAL A 1027 0.45 -33.25 23.85
N GLY A 1028 1.41 -33.72 24.64
CA GLY A 1028 2.82 -33.39 24.47
C GLY A 1028 3.41 -33.89 23.13
N ARG A 1029 2.72 -34.80 22.44
CA ARG A 1029 3.17 -35.38 21.18
C ARG A 1029 2.67 -34.67 19.93
N VAL A 1030 1.56 -33.95 20.04
CA VAL A 1030 0.77 -33.51 18.88
C VAL A 1030 1.15 -32.13 18.38
N ALA A 1031 0.88 -31.90 17.09
CA ALA A 1031 1.00 -30.58 16.48
C ALA A 1031 -0.29 -29.77 16.71
N ILE A 1032 -0.19 -28.63 17.39
CA ILE A 1032 -1.30 -27.69 17.59
C ILE A 1032 -0.90 -26.36 16.95
N LEU A 1033 -1.66 -25.89 15.97
CA LEU A 1033 -1.40 -24.61 15.31
C LEU A 1033 -1.87 -23.48 16.23
N THR A 1034 -1.04 -22.49 16.52
CA THR A 1034 -1.50 -21.28 17.22
C THR A 1034 -0.52 -20.14 16.97
N GLY A 1035 -1.02 -18.90 16.96
CA GLY A 1035 -0.20 -17.72 16.72
C GLY A 1035 0.44 -17.20 18.01
N PRO A 1036 1.73 -16.81 18.00
CA PRO A 1036 2.46 -16.38 19.19
C PRO A 1036 1.84 -15.16 19.89
N VAL A 1037 1.20 -14.26 19.14
CA VAL A 1037 0.57 -13.05 19.69
C VAL A 1037 -0.90 -13.29 20.07
N ALA A 1038 -1.62 -14.14 19.33
CA ALA A 1038 -3.03 -14.39 19.57
C ALA A 1038 -3.28 -15.31 20.78
N VAL A 1039 -2.34 -16.20 21.10
CA VAL A 1039 -2.55 -17.25 22.10
C VAL A 1039 -2.81 -16.71 23.51
N LYS A 1040 -2.22 -15.57 23.87
CA LYS A 1040 -2.41 -14.93 25.19
C LYS A 1040 -3.86 -14.50 25.46
N TYR A 1041 -4.68 -14.38 24.42
CA TYR A 1041 -6.10 -14.02 24.55
C TYR A 1041 -7.01 -15.23 24.70
N SER A 1042 -6.50 -16.44 24.50
CA SER A 1042 -7.23 -17.68 24.77
C SER A 1042 -7.14 -18.01 26.26
N THR A 1043 -8.04 -17.45 27.07
CA THR A 1043 -7.95 -17.53 28.55
C THR A 1043 -8.89 -18.54 29.18
N LYS A 1044 -9.91 -19.00 28.44
CA LYS A 1044 -10.96 -19.91 28.93
C LYS A 1044 -11.16 -21.07 27.95
N VAL A 1045 -11.08 -22.29 28.48
CA VAL A 1045 -11.44 -23.51 27.74
C VAL A 1045 -12.96 -23.61 27.64
N ASP A 1046 -13.45 -24.00 26.46
CA ASP A 1046 -14.86 -24.24 26.18
C ASP A 1046 -15.77 -23.02 26.41
N GLU A 1047 -15.24 -21.83 26.11
CA GLU A 1047 -16.07 -20.64 25.91
C GLU A 1047 -16.89 -20.82 24.62
N PRO A 1048 -18.23 -20.69 24.65
CA PRO A 1048 -19.05 -20.79 23.43
C PRO A 1048 -18.60 -19.81 22.36
N ILE A 1049 -18.56 -20.24 21.10
CA ILE A 1049 -18.11 -19.38 19.99
C ILE A 1049 -18.92 -18.08 19.89
N LYS A 1050 -20.22 -18.16 20.21
CA LYS A 1050 -21.09 -17.00 20.26
C LYS A 1050 -20.65 -15.98 21.31
N GLU A 1051 -20.29 -16.43 22.52
CA GLU A 1051 -19.84 -15.53 23.60
C GLU A 1051 -18.54 -14.82 23.21
N ILE A 1052 -17.59 -15.53 22.58
CA ILE A 1052 -16.33 -14.94 22.11
C ILE A 1052 -16.59 -13.81 21.10
N LEU A 1053 -17.39 -14.09 20.07
CA LEU A 1053 -17.60 -13.16 18.96
C LEU A 1053 -18.54 -12.01 19.34
N ASP A 1054 -19.59 -12.28 20.12
CA ASP A 1054 -20.47 -11.25 20.71
C ASP A 1054 -19.65 -10.33 21.63
N GLY A 1055 -18.74 -10.86 22.44
CA GLY A 1055 -17.88 -10.07 23.31
C GLY A 1055 -17.04 -9.05 22.54
N VAL A 1056 -16.50 -9.44 21.38
CA VAL A 1056 -15.76 -8.53 20.49
C VAL A 1056 -16.70 -7.49 19.87
N HIS A 1057 -17.80 -7.94 19.27
CA HIS A 1057 -18.71 -7.07 18.52
C HIS A 1057 -19.44 -6.08 19.42
N HIS A 1058 -19.98 -6.52 20.56
CA HIS A 1058 -20.59 -5.63 21.55
C HIS A 1058 -19.56 -4.69 22.17
N GLY A 1059 -18.32 -5.14 22.42
CA GLY A 1059 -17.24 -4.27 22.87
C GLY A 1059 -16.94 -3.16 21.87
N HIS A 1060 -16.91 -3.45 20.57
CA HIS A 1060 -16.81 -2.42 19.53
C HIS A 1060 -18.00 -1.47 19.53
N ILE A 1061 -19.23 -1.97 19.70
CA ILE A 1061 -20.43 -1.14 19.78
C ILE A 1061 -20.35 -0.19 20.98
N GLU A 1062 -19.94 -0.67 22.15
CA GLU A 1062 -19.79 0.14 23.35
C GLU A 1062 -18.76 1.27 23.13
N MET A 1063 -17.58 0.92 22.61
CA MET A 1063 -16.51 1.88 22.32
C MET A 1063 -16.94 2.91 21.26
N LEU A 1064 -17.62 2.50 20.19
CA LEU A 1064 -18.13 3.42 19.17
C LEU A 1064 -19.27 4.29 19.70
N THR A 1065 -20.16 3.74 20.54
CA THR A 1065 -21.24 4.52 21.18
C THR A 1065 -20.65 5.65 22.02
N LYS A 1066 -19.57 5.36 22.76
CA LYS A 1066 -18.84 6.36 23.52
C LYS A 1066 -18.14 7.39 22.63
N ASP A 1067 -17.38 6.93 21.63
CA ASP A 1067 -16.51 7.79 20.82
C ASP A 1067 -17.24 8.62 19.76
N LEU A 1068 -18.37 8.14 19.25
CA LEU A 1068 -19.11 8.77 18.15
C LEU A 1068 -20.48 9.32 18.57
N TYR A 1069 -21.11 8.73 19.58
CA TYR A 1069 -22.48 9.05 19.98
C TYR A 1069 -22.57 9.62 21.41
N GLY A 1070 -21.42 9.90 22.05
CA GLY A 1070 -21.36 10.50 23.39
C GLY A 1070 -21.94 9.61 24.49
N GLY A 1071 -21.94 8.29 24.29
CA GLY A 1071 -22.56 7.31 25.20
C GLY A 1071 -24.08 7.18 25.06
N ASP A 1072 -24.70 7.92 24.13
CA ASP A 1072 -26.15 7.93 23.94
C ASP A 1072 -26.57 7.05 22.75
N ALA A 1073 -27.05 5.84 23.07
CA ALA A 1073 -27.49 4.89 22.06
C ALA A 1073 -28.74 5.34 21.28
N SER A 1074 -29.48 6.35 21.73
CA SER A 1074 -30.65 6.87 21.00
C SER A 1074 -30.26 7.63 19.73
N LYS A 1075 -29.01 8.09 19.64
CA LYS A 1075 -28.45 8.79 18.46
C LYS A 1075 -28.00 7.85 17.35
N ILE A 1076 -28.03 6.54 17.58
CA ILE A 1076 -27.66 5.55 16.56
C ILE A 1076 -28.79 5.47 15.52
N PRO A 1077 -28.51 5.71 14.23
CA PRO A 1077 -29.52 5.65 13.17
C PRO A 1077 -30.22 4.30 13.11
N VAL A 1078 -31.52 4.33 12.82
CA VAL A 1078 -32.34 3.12 12.62
C VAL A 1078 -32.61 2.93 11.13
N VAL A 1079 -32.43 1.71 10.65
CA VAL A 1079 -32.75 1.25 9.29
C VAL A 1079 -33.68 0.04 9.36
N GLU A 1080 -34.42 -0.23 8.29
CA GLU A 1080 -35.36 -1.35 8.26
C GLU A 1080 -34.64 -2.70 8.42
N TYR A 1081 -33.59 -2.93 7.62
CA TYR A 1081 -32.72 -4.10 7.69
C TYR A 1081 -31.26 -3.72 7.48
N PHE A 1082 -30.34 -4.59 7.90
CA PHE A 1082 -28.90 -4.36 7.78
C PHE A 1082 -28.30 -5.18 6.63
N GLY A 1083 -27.66 -4.51 5.68
CA GLY A 1083 -27.07 -5.08 4.47
C GLY A 1083 -27.22 -4.13 3.27
N GLY A 1084 -26.42 -4.31 2.21
CA GLY A 1084 -26.49 -3.48 0.99
C GLY A 1084 -25.57 -2.26 1.01
N LYS A 1085 -26.02 -1.09 0.53
CA LYS A 1085 -25.21 0.14 0.49
C LYS A 1085 -24.98 0.71 1.91
N LEU A 1086 -23.88 1.44 2.10
CA LEU A 1086 -23.58 2.18 3.33
C LEU A 1086 -24.67 3.24 3.58
N ILE A 1087 -24.94 3.56 4.85
CA ILE A 1087 -25.75 4.75 5.16
C ILE A 1087 -24.90 5.98 4.81
N GLU A 1088 -25.24 6.60 3.69
CA GLU A 1088 -24.82 7.95 3.35
C GLU A 1088 -25.66 8.94 4.16
N ALA A 1089 -25.05 10.01 4.65
CA ALA A 1089 -25.81 11.15 5.14
C ALA A 1089 -26.33 11.88 3.89
N SER A 1090 -27.60 11.64 3.54
CA SER A 1090 -28.32 12.41 2.53
C SER A 1090 -29.50 13.09 3.21
N ASP A 1091 -29.64 14.40 3.00
CA ASP A 1091 -30.84 15.17 3.38
C ASP A 1091 -32.03 14.85 2.45
N ASP A 1092 -31.79 14.13 1.34
CA ASP A 1092 -32.81 13.70 0.38
C ASP A 1092 -32.93 12.17 0.34
N VAL A 1093 -34.06 11.66 0.84
CA VAL A 1093 -34.47 10.28 0.63
C VAL A 1093 -35.22 10.20 -0.70
N SER A 1094 -34.51 9.97 -1.80
CA SER A 1094 -35.14 9.43 -3.01
C SER A 1094 -34.76 7.97 -3.17
N VAL A 1095 -35.73 7.09 -2.99
CA VAL A 1095 -35.61 5.65 -3.28
C VAL A 1095 -36.34 5.39 -4.59
N GLU A 1096 -35.63 4.84 -5.57
CA GLU A 1096 -36.20 4.48 -6.86
C GLU A 1096 -37.37 3.50 -6.66
N GLY A 1097 -38.58 3.89 -7.10
CA GLY A 1097 -39.81 3.12 -6.93
C GLY A 1097 -40.74 3.59 -5.80
N LEU A 1098 -40.36 4.62 -5.02
CA LEU A 1098 -41.20 5.19 -3.97
C LEU A 1098 -41.65 6.61 -4.37
N THR A 1099 -42.90 6.74 -4.79
CA THR A 1099 -43.52 8.06 -5.01
C THR A 1099 -43.97 8.61 -3.66
N VAL A 1100 -43.19 9.50 -3.06
CA VAL A 1100 -43.61 10.27 -1.89
C VAL A 1100 -44.58 11.35 -2.39
N SER A 1101 -45.88 11.17 -2.15
CA SER A 1101 -46.85 12.25 -2.31
C SER A 1101 -46.94 13.01 -0.99
N GLU A 1102 -46.37 14.20 -0.92
CA GLU A 1102 -46.68 15.14 0.15
C GLU A 1102 -48.14 15.57 0.01
N VAL A 1103 -48.99 15.15 0.95
CA VAL A 1103 -50.36 15.63 1.04
C VAL A 1103 -50.34 16.84 1.96
N GLU A 1104 -50.42 18.04 1.40
CA GLU A 1104 -50.64 19.25 2.17
C GLU A 1104 -51.99 19.15 2.90
N ASN A 1105 -51.92 19.24 4.23
CA ASN A 1105 -53.00 19.27 5.22
C ASN A 1105 -53.49 17.91 5.74
N LYS A 1106 -52.98 17.54 6.93
CA LYS A 1106 -53.83 17.23 8.10
C LYS A 1106 -53.05 17.35 9.41
N VAL A 1107 -53.72 18.02 10.34
CA VAL A 1107 -53.41 18.43 11.74
C VAL A 1107 -52.49 17.52 12.52
#